data_AF-A0AAD4K0J2-F1
#
_entry.id   AF-A0AAD4K0J2-F1
#
_cell.length_a   1.000
_cell.length_b   1.000
_cell.length_c   1.000
_cell.angle_alpha   90.00
_cell.angle_beta   90.00
_cell.angle_gamma   90.00
#
_symmetry.space_group_name_H-M   'P 1'
#
loop_
_entity.id
_entity.type
_entity.pdbx_description
1 polymer ?
#
loop_
_entity_poly.entity_id
_entity_poly.type
_entity_poly.pdbx_seq_one_letter_code
_entity_poly.pdbx_strand_id
1 'polypeptide(L)'
;THNMTNSLQLQCAALKVARHKIECVGCAYFNARRQISDASGVERSDSDEKLAGAGEDVDISYLKSLDPKEWKDQDHYSVLGLGKLRYEASDDDIRRAYRRMVLQHHPDKRKAKGEEVITDDDYFTCITKAYEILGTAKTRRSYDSVDPEFDDNFPTQTDIDNNYFNSFNKYFNLNARWSEKQQVPPFGEVDAKREEVERFYNFWYDFKSWREFSYLDEEDKEKGQDRDERRWIEKENKAARIKRKKEEMTRIRALVDLAYNSDKRIQRFKQEEKDRKAAAKRAKMDAAQAQKAEQERAVREAALAKEKAEKAEQKRIEQIRIEREQQKKLLKKERKTLRDKLKDCKYYAKNDKDQLKHMEGAEKICETFTLSELQALNKAMENKGRESFVAALQTAERKIADELEELNMAQQKKQAATNGPKTGVKEVKKGDVWSNENVQLLIKAVNLFPAGTAQRWDVIATFINQHGGGGGASPVTAREVLNKAKALQHSDHSKSSLKTHANEAAFQSFEKSKKEVQTSNDITLGDSPAESSKENVKQNGVAPVNNNNNQQQQQQEQQQQQQEPKQNGVATTNGVSSKSSWTKEEQALLEQAMKTYPTTTPDRWDCIAACIPNRSKKDCLRRVKELVELVNSKKEAQAAVK
;
A
#
# COMPACT_ATOMS: atom_id res chain seq x y z
N THR A 1 31.12 -47.58 -15.96
CA THR A 1 30.17 -48.71 -15.97
C THR A 1 28.82 -48.22 -15.47
N HIS A 2 27.73 -48.93 -15.76
CA HIS A 2 26.34 -48.57 -15.45
C HIS A 2 25.86 -47.22 -16.02
N ASN A 3 25.44 -47.27 -17.28
CA ASN A 3 24.44 -46.37 -17.82
C ASN A 3 23.09 -47.11 -17.74
N MET A 4 22.05 -46.51 -17.14
CA MET A 4 20.71 -47.12 -17.07
C MET A 4 19.63 -46.09 -17.38
N THR A 5 18.91 -46.34 -18.47
CA THR A 5 17.80 -45.53 -18.97
C THR A 5 16.49 -45.93 -18.30
N ASN A 6 15.84 -44.99 -17.62
CA ASN A 6 14.49 -45.21 -17.09
C ASN A 6 13.46 -45.16 -18.23
N SER A 7 12.98 -46.33 -18.65
CA SER A 7 11.90 -46.45 -19.64
C SER A 7 10.54 -46.45 -18.92
N LEU A 8 9.80 -45.34 -19.03
CA LEU A 8 8.44 -45.24 -18.49
C LEU A 8 7.43 -45.91 -19.42
N GLN A 9 7.09 -47.15 -19.10
CA GLN A 9 6.14 -47.96 -19.85
C GLN A 9 4.69 -47.50 -19.59
N LEU A 10 4.11 -46.77 -20.54
CA LEU A 10 2.70 -46.36 -20.47
C LEU A 10 1.78 -47.60 -20.51
N GLN A 11 1.02 -47.82 -19.44
CA GLN A 11 -0.10 -48.76 -19.44
C GLN A 11 -1.33 -48.07 -20.04
N CYS A 12 -1.71 -48.45 -21.26
CA CYS A 12 -2.96 -47.99 -21.88
C CYS A 12 -4.17 -48.58 -21.15
N ALA A 13 -4.85 -47.76 -20.33
CA ALA A 13 -6.14 -48.11 -19.77
C ALA A 13 -7.22 -48.15 -20.87
N ALA A 14 -7.70 -49.33 -21.22
CA ALA A 14 -8.73 -49.51 -22.23
C ALA A 14 -10.08 -48.94 -21.75
N LEU A 15 -10.64 -47.96 -22.48
CA LEU A 15 -11.98 -47.44 -22.20
C LEU A 15 -13.03 -48.54 -22.41
N LYS A 16 -13.82 -48.83 -21.37
CA LYS A 16 -15.01 -49.67 -21.48
C LYS A 16 -16.13 -48.89 -22.18
N VAL A 17 -16.20 -49.02 -23.50
CA VAL A 17 -17.29 -48.45 -24.31
C VAL A 17 -18.60 -49.15 -23.97
N ALA A 18 -19.51 -48.46 -23.29
CA ALA A 18 -20.86 -48.93 -23.01
C ALA A 18 -21.68 -48.98 -24.31
N ARG A 19 -21.84 -50.18 -24.90
CA ARG A 19 -22.66 -50.41 -26.09
C ARG A 19 -24.13 -50.10 -25.80
N HIS A 20 -24.52 -48.85 -26.05
CA HIS A 20 -25.93 -48.47 -26.07
C HIS A 20 -26.59 -49.09 -27.30
N LYS A 21 -27.73 -49.76 -27.08
CA LYS A 21 -28.55 -50.32 -28.15
C LYS A 21 -29.27 -49.17 -28.86
N ILE A 22 -28.70 -48.68 -29.96
CA ILE A 22 -29.36 -47.67 -30.79
C ILE A 22 -30.51 -48.35 -31.51
N GLU A 23 -31.73 -48.12 -31.04
CA GLU A 23 -32.94 -48.53 -31.75
C GLU A 23 -33.29 -47.46 -32.78
N CYS A 24 -33.42 -47.86 -34.05
CA CYS A 24 -33.73 -46.94 -35.13
C CYS A 24 -35.19 -46.49 -35.04
N VAL A 25 -35.44 -45.43 -34.25
CA VAL A 25 -36.75 -44.80 -34.02
C VAL A 25 -37.50 -44.39 -35.29
N GLY A 26 -36.84 -44.36 -36.46
CA GLY A 26 -37.39 -43.94 -37.74
C GLY A 26 -38.83 -44.40 -38.03
N CYS A 27 -39.15 -45.69 -37.96
CA CYS A 27 -40.49 -46.15 -38.38
C CYS A 27 -41.61 -45.69 -37.41
N ALA A 28 -41.35 -45.65 -36.10
CA ALA A 28 -42.29 -45.12 -35.12
C ALA A 28 -42.40 -43.58 -35.21
N TYR A 29 -41.25 -42.91 -35.35
CA TYR A 29 -41.16 -41.46 -35.51
C TYR A 29 -41.87 -40.96 -36.78
N PHE A 30 -41.66 -41.60 -37.93
CA PHE A 30 -42.33 -41.25 -39.17
C PHE A 30 -43.84 -41.53 -39.11
N ASN A 31 -44.28 -42.65 -38.52
CA ASN A 31 -45.71 -42.92 -38.38
C ASN A 31 -46.42 -41.95 -37.41
N ALA A 32 -45.77 -41.58 -36.29
CA ALA A 32 -46.28 -40.53 -35.41
C ALA A 32 -46.31 -39.16 -36.09
N ARG A 33 -45.23 -38.76 -36.79
CA ARG A 33 -45.17 -37.49 -37.54
C ARG A 33 -46.21 -37.43 -38.67
N ARG A 34 -46.59 -38.57 -39.26
CA ARG A 34 -47.68 -38.69 -40.26
C ARG A 34 -49.09 -38.73 -39.65
N GLN A 35 -49.23 -38.81 -38.34
CA GLN A 35 -50.51 -38.64 -37.62
C GLN A 35 -50.67 -37.23 -37.03
N ILE A 36 -49.57 -36.51 -36.82
CA ILE A 36 -49.55 -35.10 -36.40
C ILE A 36 -49.77 -34.15 -37.59
N SER A 37 -49.48 -34.59 -38.81
CA SER A 37 -49.69 -33.82 -40.04
C SER A 37 -51.16 -33.82 -40.47
N ASP A 38 -51.92 -32.83 -39.99
CA ASP A 38 -53.23 -32.48 -40.56
C ASP A 38 -53.09 -32.01 -42.03
N ALA A 39 -54.20 -32.00 -42.78
CA ALA A 39 -54.21 -32.07 -44.25
C ALA A 39 -53.67 -30.84 -45.04
N SER A 40 -52.96 -29.91 -44.41
CA SER A 40 -52.31 -28.74 -45.03
C SER A 40 -50.77 -28.81 -45.09
N GLY A 41 -50.13 -29.76 -44.40
CA GLY A 41 -48.71 -30.10 -44.62
C GLY A 41 -47.67 -29.05 -44.18
N VAL A 42 -48.04 -28.07 -43.34
CA VAL A 42 -47.10 -27.08 -42.77
C VAL A 42 -46.71 -27.50 -41.35
N GLU A 43 -45.41 -27.61 -41.07
CA GLU A 43 -44.94 -27.86 -39.69
C GLU A 43 -45.14 -26.61 -38.83
N ARG A 44 -45.98 -26.71 -37.78
CA ARG A 44 -46.09 -25.67 -36.77
C ARG A 44 -44.85 -25.69 -35.88
N SER A 45 -44.17 -24.56 -35.78
CA SER A 45 -43.09 -24.34 -34.82
C SER A 45 -43.65 -24.28 -33.40
N ASP A 46 -42.80 -24.54 -32.40
CA ASP A 46 -43.02 -24.17 -30.98
C ASP A 46 -43.42 -22.67 -30.87
N SER A 47 -42.77 -21.83 -31.67
CA SER A 47 -43.11 -20.41 -31.82
C SER A 47 -44.40 -20.14 -32.63
N ASP A 48 -45.03 -21.13 -33.26
CA ASP A 48 -46.34 -21.01 -33.92
C ASP A 48 -47.48 -21.39 -32.97
N GLU A 49 -47.27 -22.38 -32.11
CA GLU A 49 -48.16 -22.67 -30.98
C GLU A 49 -48.22 -21.47 -30.01
N LYS A 50 -47.08 -20.81 -29.76
CA LYS A 50 -47.01 -19.56 -28.99
C LYS A 50 -47.66 -18.33 -29.67
N LEU A 51 -48.06 -18.43 -30.95
CA LEU A 51 -48.81 -17.40 -31.67
C LEU A 51 -50.31 -17.70 -31.81
N ALA A 52 -50.77 -18.92 -31.53
CA ALA A 52 -52.19 -19.27 -31.50
C ALA A 52 -52.91 -18.48 -30.39
N GLY A 53 -53.99 -17.77 -30.71
CA GLY A 53 -54.65 -16.84 -29.79
C GLY A 53 -53.84 -15.60 -29.39
N ALA A 54 -52.62 -15.42 -29.91
CA ALA A 54 -51.73 -14.29 -29.60
C ALA A 54 -51.45 -13.37 -30.81
N GLY A 55 -52.11 -13.59 -31.95
CA GLY A 55 -52.01 -12.73 -33.14
C GLY A 55 -53.11 -12.94 -34.18
N GLU A 56 -54.31 -13.31 -33.73
CA GLU A 56 -55.49 -13.55 -34.60
C GLU A 56 -56.48 -12.38 -34.56
N ASP A 57 -56.69 -11.77 -33.38
CA ASP A 57 -57.50 -10.56 -33.20
C ASP A 57 -56.62 -9.30 -33.08
N VAL A 58 -56.21 -8.71 -34.21
CA VAL A 58 -55.84 -7.29 -34.22
C VAL A 58 -57.11 -6.52 -34.49
N ASP A 59 -57.54 -5.69 -33.54
CA ASP A 59 -58.81 -4.98 -33.68
C ASP A 59 -58.78 -4.06 -34.91
N ILE A 60 -59.66 -4.37 -35.85
CA ILE A 60 -59.80 -3.63 -37.11
C ILE A 60 -60.36 -2.23 -36.83
N SER A 61 -61.08 -2.03 -35.72
CA SER A 61 -61.53 -0.71 -35.26
C SER A 61 -60.35 0.12 -34.74
N TYR A 62 -59.50 -0.45 -33.87
CA TYR A 62 -58.25 0.16 -33.43
C TYR A 62 -57.36 0.56 -34.63
N LEU A 63 -57.08 -0.36 -35.56
CA LEU A 63 -56.26 -0.05 -36.76
C LEU A 63 -56.85 1.11 -37.57
N LYS A 64 -58.17 1.12 -37.80
CA LYS A 64 -58.87 2.20 -38.52
C LYS A 64 -58.92 3.53 -37.77
N SER A 65 -58.57 3.58 -36.48
CA SER A 65 -58.48 4.80 -35.69
C SER A 65 -57.10 5.47 -35.69
N LEU A 66 -56.09 4.84 -36.31
CA LEU A 66 -54.72 5.34 -36.35
C LEU A 66 -54.51 6.32 -37.52
N ASP A 67 -54.02 7.53 -37.23
CA ASP A 67 -53.51 8.46 -38.27
C ASP A 67 -52.06 8.09 -38.62
N PRO A 68 -51.71 7.84 -39.90
CA PRO A 68 -50.33 7.63 -40.33
C PRO A 68 -49.34 8.74 -40.00
N LYS A 69 -49.80 9.97 -39.74
CA LYS A 69 -48.95 11.12 -39.37
C LYS A 69 -48.45 10.98 -37.92
N GLU A 70 -49.34 10.60 -37.01
CA GLU A 70 -49.05 10.43 -35.58
C GLU A 70 -48.48 9.04 -35.23
N TRP A 71 -47.69 8.45 -36.14
CA TRP A 71 -47.12 7.12 -35.96
C TRP A 71 -46.10 7.04 -34.80
N LYS A 72 -45.55 8.17 -34.33
CA LYS A 72 -44.60 8.18 -33.20
C LYS A 72 -45.24 7.74 -31.88
N ASP A 73 -46.49 8.10 -31.64
CA ASP A 73 -47.17 7.86 -30.36
C ASP A 73 -47.97 6.53 -30.34
N GLN A 74 -47.84 5.73 -31.40
CA GLN A 74 -48.53 4.45 -31.55
C GLN A 74 -47.76 3.30 -30.89
N ASP A 75 -48.50 2.30 -30.38
CA ASP A 75 -47.93 1.04 -29.94
C ASP A 75 -47.64 0.13 -31.13
N HIS A 76 -46.39 0.16 -31.63
CA HIS A 76 -45.97 -0.63 -32.79
C HIS A 76 -46.08 -2.14 -32.56
N TYR A 77 -46.05 -2.63 -31.31
CA TYR A 77 -46.34 -4.03 -31.04
C TYR A 77 -47.82 -4.33 -31.21
N SER A 78 -48.71 -3.49 -30.66
CA SER A 78 -50.16 -3.65 -30.85
C SER A 78 -50.60 -3.47 -32.31
N VAL A 79 -49.98 -2.56 -33.07
CA VAL A 79 -50.20 -2.40 -34.53
C VAL A 79 -49.85 -3.67 -35.31
N LEU A 80 -48.82 -4.41 -34.91
CA LEU A 80 -48.47 -5.72 -35.51
C LEU A 80 -49.24 -6.91 -34.90
N GLY A 81 -50.14 -6.69 -33.95
CA GLY A 81 -50.85 -7.77 -33.25
C GLY A 81 -50.01 -8.54 -32.23
N LEU A 82 -48.92 -7.94 -31.75
CA LEU A 82 -47.99 -8.48 -30.76
C LEU A 82 -48.07 -7.80 -29.39
N GLY A 83 -49.11 -6.99 -29.13
CA GLY A 83 -49.31 -6.26 -27.86
C GLY A 83 -49.34 -7.13 -26.59
N LYS A 84 -49.59 -8.45 -26.71
CA LYS A 84 -49.46 -9.42 -25.60
C LYS A 84 -48.01 -9.81 -25.29
N LEU A 85 -47.10 -9.73 -26.26
CA LEU A 85 -45.69 -10.13 -26.12
C LEU A 85 -44.78 -8.90 -25.91
N ARG A 86 -45.10 -7.75 -26.51
CA ARG A 86 -44.30 -6.50 -26.47
C ARG A 86 -42.79 -6.80 -26.69
N TYR A 87 -41.94 -6.30 -25.80
CA TYR A 87 -40.49 -6.50 -25.79
C TYR A 87 -40.04 -7.98 -25.71
N GLU A 88 -40.91 -8.92 -25.32
CA GLU A 88 -40.61 -10.36 -25.26
C GLU A 88 -40.79 -11.10 -26.61
N ALA A 89 -41.37 -10.44 -27.62
CA ALA A 89 -41.49 -10.99 -28.96
C ALA A 89 -40.10 -11.25 -29.57
N SER A 90 -39.90 -12.39 -30.22
CA SER A 90 -38.67 -12.63 -30.99
C SER A 90 -38.71 -11.90 -32.34
N ASP A 91 -37.53 -11.72 -32.94
CA ASP A 91 -37.41 -11.13 -34.29
C ASP A 91 -38.06 -12.03 -35.36
N ASP A 92 -38.33 -13.32 -35.09
CA ASP A 92 -39.15 -14.13 -35.98
C ASP A 92 -40.66 -13.91 -35.78
N ASP A 93 -41.11 -13.68 -34.55
CA ASP A 93 -42.52 -13.34 -34.25
C ASP A 93 -42.90 -12.03 -34.92
N ILE A 94 -42.04 -11.00 -34.83
CA ILE A 94 -42.21 -9.71 -35.52
C ILE A 94 -42.29 -9.90 -37.04
N ARG A 95 -41.41 -10.71 -37.63
CA ARG A 95 -41.42 -10.98 -39.08
C ARG A 95 -42.61 -11.82 -39.52
N ARG A 96 -43.09 -12.77 -38.71
CA ARG A 96 -44.31 -13.56 -39.00
C ARG A 96 -45.57 -12.73 -38.84
N ALA A 97 -45.67 -11.92 -37.79
CA ALA A 97 -46.75 -10.98 -37.56
C ALA A 97 -46.88 -9.96 -38.70
N TYR A 98 -45.79 -9.27 -39.07
CA TYR A 98 -45.80 -8.35 -40.21
C TYR A 98 -46.23 -9.01 -41.52
N ARG A 99 -45.71 -10.21 -41.84
CA ARG A 99 -46.17 -10.97 -43.03
C ARG A 99 -47.67 -11.28 -42.98
N ARG A 100 -48.23 -11.63 -41.81
CA ARG A 100 -49.67 -11.85 -41.62
C ARG A 100 -50.47 -10.56 -41.86
N MET A 101 -50.06 -9.47 -41.22
CA MET A 101 -50.71 -8.15 -41.32
C MET A 101 -50.73 -7.64 -42.76
N VAL A 102 -49.59 -7.71 -43.46
CA VAL A 102 -49.51 -7.34 -44.89
C VAL A 102 -50.43 -8.22 -45.73
N LEU A 103 -50.43 -9.55 -45.53
CA LEU A 103 -51.28 -10.46 -46.31
C LEU A 103 -52.79 -10.25 -46.10
N GLN A 104 -53.21 -9.71 -44.96
CA GLN A 104 -54.60 -9.44 -44.62
C GLN A 104 -55.06 -8.02 -45.02
N HIS A 105 -54.23 -7.00 -44.76
CA HIS A 105 -54.58 -5.58 -44.87
C HIS A 105 -54.02 -4.84 -46.08
N HIS A 106 -53.35 -5.53 -47.01
CA HIS A 106 -52.80 -4.90 -48.24
C HIS A 106 -53.86 -4.08 -48.99
N PRO A 107 -53.57 -2.83 -49.40
CA PRO A 107 -54.56 -1.93 -50.01
C PRO A 107 -55.23 -2.52 -51.26
N ASP A 108 -54.47 -3.24 -52.10
CA ASP A 108 -54.99 -3.94 -53.27
C ASP A 108 -56.04 -5.01 -52.92
N LYS A 109 -55.77 -5.82 -51.88
CA LYS A 109 -56.70 -6.85 -51.41
C LYS A 109 -57.95 -6.28 -50.74
N ARG A 110 -57.86 -5.08 -50.16
CA ARG A 110 -59.00 -4.36 -49.56
C ARG A 110 -59.86 -3.70 -50.64
N LYS A 111 -59.25 -3.10 -51.66
CA LYS A 111 -59.95 -2.65 -52.88
C LYS A 111 -60.66 -3.81 -53.58
N ALA A 112 -60.04 -4.99 -53.68
CA ALA A 112 -60.66 -6.20 -54.21
C ALA A 112 -61.82 -6.77 -53.34
N LYS A 113 -61.95 -6.33 -52.07
CA LYS A 113 -63.11 -6.62 -51.20
C LYS A 113 -64.19 -5.52 -51.24
N GLY A 114 -63.97 -4.43 -51.97
CA GLY A 114 -64.88 -3.29 -52.01
C GLY A 114 -64.75 -2.32 -50.84
N GLU A 115 -63.66 -2.35 -50.08
CA GLU A 115 -63.37 -1.30 -49.09
C GLU A 115 -62.88 -0.02 -49.78
N GLU A 116 -63.37 1.13 -49.32
CA GLU A 116 -62.71 2.41 -49.64
C GLU A 116 -61.34 2.46 -48.98
N VAL A 117 -60.31 2.73 -49.78
CA VAL A 117 -58.91 2.81 -49.35
C VAL A 117 -58.33 4.10 -49.88
N ILE A 118 -58.15 5.07 -48.98
CA ILE A 118 -57.43 6.31 -49.24
C ILE A 118 -55.99 5.93 -49.61
N THR A 119 -55.48 6.46 -50.72
CA THR A 119 -54.05 6.35 -51.03
C THR A 119 -53.27 7.29 -50.11
N ASP A 120 -52.17 6.77 -49.57
CA ASP A 120 -51.19 7.43 -48.70
C ASP A 120 -51.62 7.63 -47.22
N ASP A 121 -52.87 8.03 -46.96
CA ASP A 121 -53.39 8.31 -45.59
C ASP A 121 -54.15 7.14 -44.92
N ASP A 122 -53.85 5.89 -45.30
CA ASP A 122 -54.46 4.67 -44.76
C ASP A 122 -53.58 3.94 -43.71
N TYR A 123 -54.22 3.24 -42.76
CA TYR A 123 -53.56 2.54 -41.65
C TYR A 123 -52.56 1.44 -42.06
N PHE A 124 -52.55 1.00 -43.33
CA PHE A 124 -51.48 0.17 -43.88
C PHE A 124 -50.10 0.85 -43.80
N THR A 125 -50.06 2.18 -43.85
CA THR A 125 -48.85 2.97 -43.60
C THR A 125 -48.37 2.78 -42.16
N CYS A 126 -49.27 2.76 -41.16
CA CYS A 126 -48.94 2.48 -39.76
C CYS A 126 -48.36 1.07 -39.58
N ILE A 127 -48.96 0.05 -40.21
CA ILE A 127 -48.45 -1.34 -40.21
C ILE A 127 -47.02 -1.40 -40.79
N THR A 128 -46.75 -0.64 -41.84
CA THR A 128 -45.42 -0.56 -42.46
C THR A 128 -44.42 0.14 -41.54
N LYS A 129 -44.79 1.28 -40.94
CA LYS A 129 -43.95 2.01 -39.96
C LYS A 129 -43.64 1.16 -38.72
N ALA A 130 -44.61 0.42 -38.20
CA ALA A 130 -44.41 -0.48 -37.07
C ALA A 130 -43.33 -1.54 -37.35
N TYR A 131 -43.28 -2.09 -38.57
CA TYR A 131 -42.23 -3.02 -38.96
C TYR A 131 -40.90 -2.34 -39.31
N GLU A 132 -40.88 -1.11 -39.85
CA GLU A 132 -39.64 -0.34 -39.99
C GLU A 132 -38.98 -0.09 -38.61
N ILE A 133 -39.78 0.21 -37.58
CA ILE A 133 -39.29 0.41 -36.21
C ILE A 133 -38.90 -0.91 -35.55
N LEU A 134 -39.79 -1.92 -35.51
CA LEU A 134 -39.54 -3.15 -34.76
C LEU A 134 -38.68 -4.20 -35.52
N GLY A 135 -38.60 -4.11 -36.85
CA GLY A 135 -37.96 -5.12 -37.70
C GLY A 135 -36.42 -5.10 -37.71
N THR A 136 -35.77 -4.09 -37.11
CA THR A 136 -34.32 -4.10 -36.89
C THR A 136 -33.99 -3.93 -35.41
N ALA A 137 -33.04 -4.71 -34.89
CA ALA A 137 -32.65 -4.68 -33.49
C ALA A 137 -32.18 -3.29 -33.00
N LYS A 138 -31.67 -2.42 -33.89
CA LYS A 138 -31.27 -1.04 -33.54
C LYS A 138 -32.48 -0.13 -33.34
N THR A 139 -33.38 -0.07 -34.32
CA THR A 139 -34.59 0.77 -34.25
C THR A 139 -35.52 0.28 -33.14
N ARG A 140 -35.68 -1.04 -33.02
CA ARG A 140 -36.42 -1.70 -31.93
C ARG A 140 -35.88 -1.31 -30.55
N ARG A 141 -34.56 -1.43 -30.33
CA ARG A 141 -33.91 -1.01 -29.07
C ARG A 141 -34.08 0.49 -28.76
N SER A 142 -34.18 1.35 -29.77
CA SER A 142 -34.46 2.77 -29.57
C SER A 142 -35.93 3.08 -29.23
N TYR A 143 -36.84 2.15 -29.49
CA TYR A 143 -38.26 2.22 -29.14
C TYR A 143 -38.55 1.56 -27.78
N ASP A 144 -38.03 0.35 -27.54
CA ASP A 144 -38.15 -0.38 -26.26
C ASP A 144 -37.51 0.37 -25.06
N SER A 145 -36.67 1.37 -25.32
CA SER A 145 -36.10 2.27 -24.32
C SER A 145 -37.09 3.33 -23.82
N VAL A 146 -38.20 3.57 -24.51
CA VAL A 146 -39.20 4.62 -24.23
C VAL A 146 -40.63 4.10 -24.12
N ASP A 147 -40.78 2.78 -23.86
CA ASP A 147 -42.04 2.07 -23.59
C ASP A 147 -42.96 2.81 -22.59
N PRO A 148 -44.11 3.38 -23.03
CA PRO A 148 -44.99 4.18 -22.19
C PRO A 148 -45.70 3.40 -21.07
N GLU A 149 -45.76 2.07 -21.16
CA GLU A 149 -46.34 1.21 -20.12
C GLU A 149 -45.39 1.00 -18.92
N PHE A 150 -44.16 1.54 -18.95
CA PHE A 150 -43.23 1.34 -17.85
C PHE A 150 -43.56 2.17 -16.60
N ASP A 151 -43.79 1.47 -15.49
CA ASP A 151 -43.82 1.99 -14.12
C ASP A 151 -42.46 2.57 -13.66
N ASP A 152 -42.15 3.77 -14.12
CA ASP A 152 -40.96 4.55 -13.74
C ASP A 152 -40.94 4.97 -12.24
N ASN A 153 -42.01 4.71 -11.47
CA ASN A 153 -42.20 5.14 -10.07
C ASN A 153 -41.32 4.37 -9.05
N PHE A 154 -41.42 4.78 -7.78
CA PHE A 154 -40.77 4.17 -6.63
C PHE A 154 -41.81 3.59 -5.66
N PRO A 155 -41.46 2.57 -4.84
CA PRO A 155 -42.36 2.06 -3.81
C PRO A 155 -42.67 3.15 -2.77
N THR A 156 -43.93 3.25 -2.34
CA THR A 156 -44.34 4.21 -1.31
C THR A 156 -43.84 3.78 0.07
N GLN A 157 -43.82 4.69 1.05
CA GLN A 157 -43.42 4.33 2.41
C GLN A 157 -44.26 3.17 2.99
N THR A 158 -45.56 3.13 2.67
CA THR A 158 -46.47 2.04 3.04
C THR A 158 -46.04 0.69 2.44
N ASP A 159 -45.53 0.68 1.20
CA ASP A 159 -45.05 -0.54 0.53
C ASP A 159 -43.69 -0.99 1.08
N ILE A 160 -42.86 -0.04 1.50
CA ILE A 160 -41.56 -0.26 2.16
C ILE A 160 -41.78 -0.88 3.55
N ASP A 161 -42.72 -0.34 4.34
CA ASP A 161 -42.97 -0.76 5.72
C ASP A 161 -43.65 -2.13 5.80
N ASN A 162 -44.63 -2.40 4.92
CA ASN A 162 -45.38 -3.67 4.92
C ASN A 162 -44.66 -4.80 4.18
N ASN A 163 -44.04 -4.52 3.03
CA ASN A 163 -43.64 -5.56 2.06
C ASN A 163 -42.24 -5.36 1.45
N TYR A 164 -41.36 -4.60 2.12
CA TYR A 164 -39.97 -4.26 1.74
C TYR A 164 -39.35 -5.09 0.59
N PHE A 165 -39.11 -6.38 0.83
CA PHE A 165 -38.44 -7.27 -0.12
C PHE A 165 -39.22 -7.45 -1.42
N ASN A 166 -40.52 -7.75 -1.36
CA ASN A 166 -41.38 -7.88 -2.53
C ASN A 166 -41.47 -6.58 -3.31
N SER A 167 -41.65 -5.46 -2.59
CA SER A 167 -41.73 -4.11 -3.16
C SER A 167 -40.46 -3.76 -3.93
N PHE A 168 -39.28 -3.81 -3.29
CA PHE A 168 -38.02 -3.49 -3.98
C PHE A 168 -37.65 -4.51 -5.06
N ASN A 169 -37.93 -5.81 -4.86
CA ASN A 169 -37.65 -6.83 -5.87
C ASN A 169 -38.49 -6.62 -7.14
N LYS A 170 -39.76 -6.19 -7.05
CA LYS A 170 -40.56 -5.75 -8.21
C LYS A 170 -39.83 -4.65 -8.99
N TYR A 171 -39.48 -3.55 -8.32
CA TYR A 171 -38.85 -2.40 -8.98
C TYR A 171 -37.45 -2.71 -9.51
N PHE A 172 -36.63 -3.50 -8.82
CA PHE A 172 -35.31 -3.90 -9.33
C PHE A 172 -35.39 -4.92 -10.49
N ASN A 173 -36.37 -5.84 -10.50
CA ASN A 173 -36.53 -6.77 -11.62
C ASN A 173 -37.11 -6.08 -12.87
N LEU A 174 -37.99 -5.09 -12.71
CA LEU A 174 -38.34 -4.18 -13.81
C LEU A 174 -37.09 -3.47 -14.32
N ASN A 175 -36.32 -2.81 -13.44
CA ASN A 175 -35.13 -2.07 -13.83
C ASN A 175 -33.99 -2.96 -14.38
N ALA A 176 -34.01 -4.27 -14.12
CA ALA A 176 -33.05 -5.23 -14.65
C ALA A 176 -33.12 -5.33 -16.19
N ARG A 177 -34.31 -5.16 -16.81
CA ARG A 177 -34.49 -5.34 -18.26
C ARG A 177 -33.65 -4.38 -19.11
N TRP A 178 -33.25 -3.23 -18.55
CA TRP A 178 -32.37 -2.25 -19.20
C TRP A 178 -30.87 -2.44 -18.95
N SER A 179 -30.42 -3.48 -18.23
CA SER A 179 -28.99 -3.59 -17.90
C SER A 179 -28.12 -3.96 -19.11
N GLU A 180 -26.99 -3.28 -19.30
CA GLU A 180 -25.93 -3.72 -20.23
C GLU A 180 -25.30 -5.07 -19.82
N LYS A 181 -25.46 -5.49 -18.56
CA LYS A 181 -24.88 -6.71 -17.98
C LYS A 181 -25.98 -7.76 -17.78
N GLN A 182 -25.95 -8.85 -18.56
CA GLN A 182 -26.94 -9.93 -18.49
C GLN A 182 -27.08 -10.58 -17.09
N GLN A 183 -25.98 -10.67 -16.32
CA GLN A 183 -26.01 -11.21 -14.96
C GLN A 183 -26.32 -10.12 -13.92
N VAL A 184 -27.60 -9.76 -13.81
CA VAL A 184 -28.11 -8.88 -12.74
C VAL A 184 -28.23 -9.66 -11.43
N PRO A 185 -27.61 -9.23 -10.31
CA PRO A 185 -27.82 -9.86 -9.01
C PRO A 185 -29.25 -9.61 -8.49
N PRO A 186 -29.94 -10.63 -7.94
CA PRO A 186 -31.25 -10.45 -7.31
C PRO A 186 -31.14 -9.67 -6.00
N PHE A 187 -32.23 -9.03 -5.57
CA PHE A 187 -32.30 -8.25 -4.32
C PHE A 187 -32.04 -9.10 -3.06
N GLY A 188 -32.33 -10.40 -3.14
CA GLY A 188 -32.09 -11.39 -2.10
C GLY A 188 -33.03 -11.26 -0.90
N GLU A 189 -32.97 -12.26 -0.02
CA GLU A 189 -33.87 -12.41 1.13
C GLU A 189 -33.35 -11.70 2.39
N VAL A 190 -34.14 -11.80 3.47
CA VAL A 190 -33.82 -11.30 4.83
C VAL A 190 -32.45 -11.80 5.31
N ASP A 191 -32.18 -13.10 5.13
CA ASP A 191 -30.97 -13.78 5.64
C ASP A 191 -29.80 -13.79 4.64
N ALA A 192 -29.87 -13.00 3.57
CA ALA A 192 -28.79 -12.89 2.58
C ALA A 192 -27.46 -12.45 3.23
N LYS A 193 -26.35 -13.06 2.81
CA LYS A 193 -25.03 -12.80 3.39
C LYS A 193 -24.56 -11.39 3.04
N ARG A 194 -23.71 -10.81 3.90
CA ARG A 194 -23.11 -9.49 3.68
C ARG A 194 -22.48 -9.34 2.30
N GLU A 195 -21.74 -10.35 1.84
CA GLU A 195 -21.10 -10.37 0.51
C GLU A 195 -22.11 -10.38 -0.66
N GLU A 196 -23.25 -11.04 -0.49
CA GLU A 196 -24.33 -11.12 -1.49
C GLU A 196 -25.05 -9.76 -1.60
N VAL A 197 -25.37 -9.16 -0.46
CA VAL A 197 -25.98 -7.83 -0.35
C VAL A 197 -25.03 -6.72 -0.85
N GLU A 198 -23.74 -6.78 -0.50
CA GLU A 198 -22.73 -5.87 -1.03
C GLU A 198 -22.54 -6.04 -2.54
N ARG A 199 -22.53 -7.28 -3.07
CA ARG A 199 -22.49 -7.53 -4.53
C ARG A 199 -23.70 -6.94 -5.25
N PHE A 200 -24.90 -7.04 -4.66
CA PHE A 200 -26.10 -6.39 -5.18
C PHE A 200 -25.92 -4.87 -5.25
N TYR A 201 -25.66 -4.20 -4.11
CA TYR A 201 -25.58 -2.73 -4.10
C TYR A 201 -24.43 -2.20 -4.96
N ASN A 202 -23.28 -2.88 -5.00
CA ASN A 202 -22.17 -2.50 -5.89
C ASN A 202 -22.57 -2.59 -7.37
N PHE A 203 -23.30 -3.63 -7.78
CA PHE A 203 -23.79 -3.75 -9.16
C PHE A 203 -24.73 -2.59 -9.54
N TRP A 204 -25.60 -2.18 -8.62
CA TRP A 204 -26.61 -1.15 -8.87
C TRP A 204 -26.08 0.28 -8.73
N TYR A 205 -25.07 0.53 -7.88
CA TYR A 205 -24.36 1.81 -7.89
C TYR A 205 -23.47 2.00 -9.13
N ASP A 206 -22.96 0.90 -9.71
CA ASP A 206 -22.28 0.84 -11.01
C ASP A 206 -23.20 0.33 -12.15
N PHE A 207 -24.50 0.61 -12.04
CA PHE A 207 -25.48 0.22 -13.06
C PHE A 207 -25.20 0.94 -14.38
N LYS A 208 -25.40 0.24 -15.48
CA LYS A 208 -25.36 0.81 -16.83
C LYS A 208 -26.62 0.41 -17.57
N SER A 209 -27.38 1.43 -17.99
CA SER A 209 -28.61 1.27 -18.75
C SER A 209 -28.30 1.28 -20.24
N TRP A 210 -28.80 0.29 -20.98
CA TRP A 210 -28.74 0.31 -22.44
C TRP A 210 -29.74 1.31 -23.05
N ARG A 211 -30.73 1.83 -22.30
CA ARG A 211 -31.75 2.79 -22.78
C ARG A 211 -31.10 3.94 -23.56
N GLU A 212 -31.58 4.19 -24.77
CA GLU A 212 -31.21 5.38 -25.55
C GLU A 212 -32.47 6.07 -26.07
N PHE A 213 -32.54 7.37 -25.85
CA PHE A 213 -33.76 8.15 -26.04
C PHE A 213 -33.86 8.77 -27.45
N SER A 214 -33.30 8.10 -28.46
CA SER A 214 -33.23 8.63 -29.84
C SER A 214 -34.53 8.52 -30.63
N TYR A 215 -35.52 7.77 -30.12
CA TYR A 215 -36.88 7.83 -30.64
C TYR A 215 -37.58 9.15 -30.25
N LEU A 216 -37.16 9.74 -29.13
CA LEU A 216 -37.55 11.07 -28.65
C LEU A 216 -36.58 12.16 -29.15
N ASP A 217 -35.82 11.91 -30.22
CA ASP A 217 -35.15 12.98 -30.96
C ASP A 217 -36.24 13.81 -31.67
N GLU A 218 -36.25 15.11 -31.40
CA GLU A 218 -37.36 16.02 -31.73
C GLU A 218 -37.35 16.39 -33.21
N GLU A 219 -36.18 16.78 -33.73
CA GLU A 219 -35.99 17.02 -35.16
C GLU A 219 -35.28 15.87 -35.87
N ASP A 220 -35.72 15.58 -37.10
CA ASP A 220 -35.04 14.62 -37.97
C ASP A 220 -33.84 15.29 -38.64
N LYS A 221 -32.66 14.73 -38.40
CA LYS A 221 -31.38 15.15 -38.97
C LYS A 221 -31.40 15.28 -40.49
N GLU A 222 -32.19 14.48 -41.22
CA GLU A 222 -32.23 14.54 -42.68
C GLU A 222 -33.16 15.62 -43.25
N LYS A 223 -33.99 16.27 -42.43
CA LYS A 223 -34.74 17.48 -42.83
C LYS A 223 -33.85 18.70 -43.06
N GLY A 224 -32.69 18.77 -42.40
CA GLY A 224 -31.78 19.91 -42.51
C GLY A 224 -31.34 20.12 -43.95
N GLN A 225 -31.50 21.32 -44.48
CA GLN A 225 -31.15 21.68 -45.84
C GLN A 225 -29.63 21.67 -46.01
N ASP A 226 -28.93 22.32 -45.08
CA ASP A 226 -27.48 22.50 -45.11
C ASP A 226 -26.72 21.57 -44.15
N ARG A 227 -25.45 21.27 -44.48
CA ARG A 227 -24.58 20.39 -43.69
C ARG A 227 -24.44 20.82 -42.24
N ASP A 228 -24.37 22.14 -42.00
CA ASP A 228 -24.14 22.68 -40.67
C ASP A 228 -25.46 22.81 -39.87
N GLU A 229 -26.62 22.87 -40.54
CA GLU A 229 -27.94 22.68 -39.94
C GLU A 229 -28.12 21.22 -39.47
N ARG A 230 -27.80 20.22 -40.31
CA ARG A 230 -27.81 18.80 -39.90
C ARG A 230 -26.88 18.52 -38.71
N ARG A 231 -25.75 19.25 -38.62
CA ARG A 231 -24.84 19.21 -37.45
C ARG A 231 -25.42 19.88 -36.22
N TRP A 232 -26.20 20.94 -36.37
CA TRP A 232 -26.90 21.60 -35.26
C TRP A 232 -28.02 20.71 -34.72
N ILE A 233 -28.86 20.11 -35.59
CA ILE A 233 -29.91 19.15 -35.22
C ILE A 233 -29.31 17.96 -34.44
N GLU A 234 -28.28 17.30 -34.99
CA GLU A 234 -27.61 16.17 -34.32
C GLU A 234 -27.00 16.58 -32.96
N LYS A 235 -26.47 17.81 -32.84
CA LYS A 235 -25.93 18.34 -31.58
C LYS A 235 -27.02 18.53 -30.53
N GLU A 236 -28.17 19.08 -30.90
CA GLU A 236 -29.27 19.34 -29.96
C GLU A 236 -29.96 18.04 -29.54
N ASN A 237 -30.28 17.16 -30.49
CA ASN A 237 -30.74 15.79 -30.23
C ASN A 237 -29.75 15.02 -29.33
N LYS A 238 -28.45 15.16 -29.55
CA LYS A 238 -27.43 14.57 -28.66
C LYS A 238 -27.44 15.18 -27.26
N ALA A 239 -27.68 16.48 -27.11
CA ALA A 239 -27.85 17.12 -25.80
C ALA A 239 -29.11 16.60 -25.08
N ALA A 240 -30.25 16.52 -25.77
CA ALA A 240 -31.50 15.98 -25.24
C ALA A 240 -31.36 14.51 -24.81
N ARG A 241 -30.73 13.65 -25.63
CA ARG A 241 -30.44 12.24 -25.27
C ARG A 241 -29.51 12.12 -24.06
N ILE A 242 -28.49 12.99 -23.94
CA ILE A 242 -27.59 13.02 -22.77
C ILE A 242 -28.34 13.47 -21.52
N LYS A 243 -29.23 14.48 -21.64
CA LYS A 243 -30.11 14.95 -20.55
C LYS A 243 -31.02 13.80 -20.06
N ARG A 244 -31.79 13.17 -20.94
CA ARG A 244 -32.69 12.05 -20.60
C ARG A 244 -31.92 10.85 -20.01
N LYS A 245 -30.75 10.48 -20.54
CA LYS A 245 -29.87 9.44 -19.93
C LYS A 245 -29.38 9.83 -18.53
N LYS A 246 -29.10 11.11 -18.26
CA LYS A 246 -28.68 11.59 -16.93
C LYS A 246 -29.86 11.58 -15.94
N GLU A 247 -31.04 11.98 -16.38
CA GLU A 247 -32.27 11.97 -15.57
C GLU A 247 -32.63 10.53 -15.17
N GLU A 248 -32.63 9.59 -16.12
CA GLU A 248 -32.80 8.15 -15.85
C GLU A 248 -31.75 7.59 -14.88
N MET A 249 -30.46 7.88 -15.11
CA MET A 249 -29.40 7.42 -14.20
C MET A 249 -29.53 8.03 -12.79
N THR A 250 -30.12 9.22 -12.67
CA THR A 250 -30.41 9.86 -11.37
C THR A 250 -31.62 9.19 -10.70
N ARG A 251 -32.67 8.85 -11.46
CA ARG A 251 -33.85 8.12 -10.99
C ARG A 251 -33.48 6.73 -10.46
N ILE A 252 -32.71 5.95 -11.22
CA ILE A 252 -32.21 4.63 -10.78
C ILE A 252 -31.35 4.79 -9.52
N ARG A 253 -30.46 5.80 -9.43
CA ARG A 253 -29.63 6.01 -8.24
C ARG A 253 -30.47 6.38 -7.01
N ALA A 254 -31.53 7.17 -7.16
CA ALA A 254 -32.47 7.47 -6.09
C ALA A 254 -33.22 6.23 -5.58
N LEU A 255 -33.64 5.31 -6.47
CA LEU A 255 -34.22 4.01 -6.07
C LEU A 255 -33.21 3.18 -5.25
N VAL A 256 -31.94 3.14 -5.66
CA VAL A 256 -30.87 2.41 -4.96
C VAL A 256 -30.58 3.02 -3.59
N ASP A 257 -30.50 4.35 -3.49
CA ASP A 257 -30.29 5.05 -2.22
C ASP A 257 -31.50 4.89 -1.26
N LEU A 258 -32.74 4.95 -1.78
CA LEU A 258 -33.96 4.68 -1.01
C LEU A 258 -33.96 3.26 -0.44
N ALA A 259 -33.60 2.26 -1.25
CA ALA A 259 -33.45 0.88 -0.81
C ALA A 259 -32.34 0.75 0.26
N TYR A 260 -31.13 1.27 -0.01
CA TYR A 260 -29.94 1.12 0.84
C TYR A 260 -30.06 1.78 2.22
N ASN A 261 -30.80 2.90 2.31
CA ASN A 261 -31.08 3.54 3.60
C ASN A 261 -32.13 2.76 4.41
N SER A 262 -33.09 2.14 3.72
CA SER A 262 -34.20 1.39 4.32
C SER A 262 -33.86 -0.08 4.64
N ASP A 263 -32.77 -0.63 4.11
CA ASP A 263 -32.40 -2.04 4.29
C ASP A 263 -31.97 -2.37 5.72
N LYS A 264 -32.79 -3.16 6.41
CA LYS A 264 -32.54 -3.67 7.78
C LYS A 264 -31.26 -4.52 7.85
N ARG A 265 -30.88 -5.23 6.77
CA ARG A 265 -29.62 -5.99 6.66
C ARG A 265 -28.42 -5.06 6.69
N ILE A 266 -28.46 -4.00 5.90
CA ILE A 266 -27.43 -2.95 5.87
C ILE A 266 -27.33 -2.22 7.21
N GLN A 267 -28.46 -1.88 7.84
CA GLN A 267 -28.49 -1.26 9.17
C GLN A 267 -27.84 -2.17 10.23
N ARG A 268 -28.17 -3.47 10.21
CA ARG A 268 -27.52 -4.50 11.05
C ARG A 268 -26.01 -4.56 10.79
N PHE A 269 -25.56 -4.66 9.55
CA PHE A 269 -24.13 -4.73 9.24
C PHE A 269 -23.37 -3.46 9.67
N LYS A 270 -23.97 -2.27 9.50
CA LYS A 270 -23.43 -0.98 9.99
C LYS A 270 -23.29 -0.97 11.52
N GLN A 271 -24.28 -1.50 12.25
CA GLN A 271 -24.25 -1.58 13.71
C GLN A 271 -23.26 -2.63 14.24
N GLU A 272 -23.23 -3.84 13.66
CA GLU A 272 -22.20 -4.88 13.93
C GLU A 272 -20.77 -4.34 13.72
N GLU A 273 -20.56 -3.60 12.63
CA GLU A 273 -19.27 -2.99 12.27
C GLU A 273 -18.85 -1.89 13.26
N LYS A 274 -19.82 -1.09 13.75
CA LYS A 274 -19.64 -0.07 14.79
C LYS A 274 -19.33 -0.70 16.16
N ASP A 275 -20.06 -1.75 16.53
CA ASP A 275 -19.87 -2.43 17.81
C ASP A 275 -18.56 -3.24 17.84
N ARG A 276 -18.16 -3.88 16.73
CA ARG A 276 -16.82 -4.49 16.60
C ARG A 276 -15.71 -3.46 16.79
N LYS A 277 -15.87 -2.24 16.26
CA LYS A 277 -14.91 -1.14 16.44
C LYS A 277 -14.90 -0.60 17.88
N ALA A 278 -16.07 -0.49 18.52
CA ALA A 278 -16.18 -0.10 19.92
C ALA A 278 -15.57 -1.14 20.86
N ALA A 279 -15.87 -2.43 20.65
CA ALA A 279 -15.31 -3.55 21.39
C ALA A 279 -13.78 -3.64 21.22
N ALA A 280 -13.26 -3.50 19.99
CA ALA A 280 -11.81 -3.49 19.74
C ALA A 280 -11.12 -2.29 20.40
N LYS A 281 -11.75 -1.11 20.41
CA LYS A 281 -11.23 0.07 21.14
C LYS A 281 -11.22 -0.17 22.65
N ARG A 282 -12.31 -0.74 23.21
CA ARG A 282 -12.42 -1.09 24.62
C ARG A 282 -11.37 -2.14 25.03
N ALA A 283 -11.30 -3.27 24.33
CA ALA A 283 -10.32 -4.32 24.59
C ALA A 283 -8.87 -3.80 24.53
N LYS A 284 -8.56 -2.85 23.64
CA LYS A 284 -7.25 -2.19 23.60
C LYS A 284 -6.98 -1.28 24.82
N MET A 285 -7.99 -0.55 25.30
CA MET A 285 -7.88 0.26 26.52
C MET A 285 -7.72 -0.65 27.75
N ASP A 286 -8.57 -1.67 27.88
CA ASP A 286 -8.59 -2.61 28.99
C ASP A 286 -7.26 -3.39 29.06
N ALA A 287 -6.71 -3.84 27.91
CA ALA A 287 -5.40 -4.47 27.83
C ALA A 287 -4.24 -3.53 28.18
N ALA A 288 -4.28 -2.26 27.75
CA ALA A 288 -3.26 -1.28 28.11
C ALA A 288 -3.31 -0.92 29.61
N GLN A 289 -4.50 -0.87 30.21
CA GLN A 289 -4.68 -0.68 31.64
C GLN A 289 -4.20 -1.91 32.43
N ALA A 290 -4.47 -3.13 31.94
CA ALA A 290 -3.96 -4.36 32.53
C ALA A 290 -2.42 -4.41 32.51
N GLN A 291 -1.79 -4.14 31.36
CA GLN A 291 -0.33 -4.07 31.24
C GLN A 291 0.28 -3.01 32.15
N LYS A 292 -0.33 -1.82 32.27
CA LYS A 292 0.14 -0.79 33.21
C LYS A 292 0.01 -1.26 34.67
N ALA A 293 -1.11 -1.88 35.05
CA ALA A 293 -1.34 -2.40 36.40
C ALA A 293 -0.47 -3.62 36.73
N GLU A 294 -0.01 -4.37 35.73
CA GLU A 294 0.99 -5.43 35.85
C GLU A 294 2.39 -4.85 36.06
N GLN A 295 2.82 -3.90 35.21
CA GLN A 295 4.09 -3.18 35.37
C GLN A 295 4.18 -2.46 36.73
N GLU A 296 3.11 -1.80 37.17
CA GLU A 296 3.06 -1.11 38.47
C GLU A 296 3.16 -2.09 39.66
N ARG A 297 2.60 -3.31 39.53
CA ARG A 297 2.77 -4.39 40.52
C ARG A 297 4.20 -4.94 40.51
N ALA A 298 4.75 -5.25 39.34
CA ALA A 298 6.12 -5.72 39.20
C ALA A 298 7.16 -4.72 39.74
N VAL A 299 6.95 -3.42 39.53
CA VAL A 299 7.80 -2.35 40.09
C VAL A 299 7.68 -2.27 41.62
N ARG A 300 6.46 -2.38 42.19
CA ARG A 300 6.27 -2.44 43.66
C ARG A 300 6.95 -3.67 44.27
N GLU A 301 6.82 -4.83 43.63
CA GLU A 301 7.42 -6.08 44.10
C GLU A 301 8.96 -6.03 44.01
N ALA A 302 9.51 -5.54 42.90
CA ALA A 302 10.94 -5.34 42.74
C ALA A 302 11.51 -4.31 43.74
N ALA A 303 10.77 -3.26 44.07
CA ALA A 303 11.16 -2.30 45.11
C ALA A 303 11.19 -2.95 46.51
N LEU A 304 10.16 -3.71 46.87
CA LEU A 304 10.12 -4.47 48.13
C LEU A 304 11.21 -5.55 48.21
N ALA A 305 11.54 -6.20 47.09
CA ALA A 305 12.63 -7.16 47.00
C ALA A 305 13.99 -6.47 47.20
N LYS A 306 14.22 -5.31 46.56
CA LYS A 306 15.44 -4.51 46.74
C LYS A 306 15.58 -4.02 48.17
N GLU A 307 14.53 -3.49 48.78
CA GLU A 307 14.54 -3.01 50.16
C GLU A 307 14.89 -4.14 51.16
N LYS A 308 14.33 -5.34 50.96
CA LYS A 308 14.68 -6.54 51.74
C LYS A 308 16.13 -6.96 51.55
N ALA A 309 16.64 -6.93 50.31
CA ALA A 309 18.04 -7.26 50.01
C ALA A 309 19.01 -6.25 50.65
N GLU A 310 18.74 -4.95 50.53
CA GLU A 310 19.55 -3.89 51.12
C GLU A 310 19.56 -3.99 52.66
N LYS A 311 18.40 -4.23 53.28
CA LYS A 311 18.30 -4.48 54.74
C LYS A 311 19.02 -5.76 55.18
N ALA A 312 19.13 -6.78 54.33
CA ALA A 312 19.91 -7.98 54.61
C ALA A 312 21.42 -7.72 54.47
N GLU A 313 21.84 -6.95 53.48
CA GLU A 313 23.24 -6.57 53.27
C GLU A 313 23.75 -5.63 54.37
N GLN A 314 22.98 -4.61 54.76
CA GLN A 314 23.29 -3.74 55.90
C GLN A 314 23.51 -4.56 57.19
N LYS A 315 22.64 -5.53 57.48
CA LYS A 315 22.81 -6.46 58.62
C LYS A 315 24.09 -7.30 58.49
N ARG A 316 24.41 -7.81 57.30
CA ARG A 316 25.65 -8.57 57.06
C ARG A 316 26.90 -7.72 57.27
N ILE A 317 26.90 -6.47 56.81
CA ILE A 317 28.01 -5.53 56.98
C ILE A 317 28.23 -5.23 58.47
N GLU A 318 27.16 -4.96 59.23
CA GLU A 318 27.27 -4.73 60.68
C GLU A 318 27.73 -5.98 61.43
N GLN A 319 27.27 -7.18 61.06
CA GLN A 319 27.74 -8.44 61.62
C GLN A 319 29.27 -8.61 61.43
N ILE A 320 29.77 -8.36 60.23
CA ILE A 320 31.21 -8.41 59.89
C ILE A 320 32.01 -7.34 60.66
N ARG A 321 31.42 -6.16 60.89
CA ARG A 321 32.04 -5.10 61.71
C ARG A 321 32.16 -5.54 63.17
N ILE A 322 31.10 -6.09 63.76
CA ILE A 322 31.08 -6.59 65.15
C ILE A 322 32.12 -7.69 65.33
N GLU A 323 32.16 -8.66 64.42
CA GLU A 323 33.14 -9.76 64.43
C GLU A 323 34.59 -9.23 64.36
N ARG A 324 34.88 -8.32 63.41
CA ARG A 324 36.20 -7.68 63.29
C ARG A 324 36.60 -6.89 64.54
N GLU A 325 35.64 -6.29 65.25
CA GLU A 325 35.92 -5.59 66.52
C GLU A 325 36.22 -6.59 67.65
N GLN A 326 35.51 -7.72 67.72
CA GLN A 326 35.80 -8.80 68.66
C GLN A 326 37.19 -9.43 68.41
N GLN A 327 37.51 -9.74 67.16
CA GLN A 327 38.85 -10.23 66.76
C GLN A 327 39.95 -9.24 67.17
N LYS A 328 39.75 -7.92 66.94
CA LYS A 328 40.69 -6.88 67.40
C LYS A 328 40.82 -6.81 68.92
N LYS A 329 39.75 -7.04 69.69
CA LYS A 329 39.79 -7.09 71.17
C LYS A 329 40.58 -8.31 71.67
N LEU A 330 40.37 -9.49 71.08
CA LEU A 330 41.14 -10.70 71.38
C LEU A 330 42.63 -10.53 71.04
N LEU A 331 42.94 -10.04 69.84
CA LEU A 331 44.32 -9.88 69.39
C LEU A 331 45.09 -8.84 70.24
N LYS A 332 44.42 -7.77 70.72
CA LYS A 332 44.97 -6.86 71.73
C LYS A 332 45.28 -7.56 73.06
N LYS A 333 44.40 -8.46 73.54
CA LYS A 333 44.61 -9.22 74.80
C LYS A 333 45.84 -10.14 74.69
N GLU A 334 45.99 -10.86 73.59
CA GLU A 334 47.12 -11.77 73.37
C GLU A 334 48.45 -11.02 73.20
N ARG A 335 48.46 -9.90 72.46
CA ARG A 335 49.61 -8.97 72.39
C ARG A 335 50.02 -8.44 73.75
N LYS A 336 49.07 -8.11 74.64
CA LYS A 336 49.39 -7.69 76.03
C LYS A 336 50.00 -8.84 76.82
N THR A 337 49.40 -10.03 76.77
CA THR A 337 49.87 -11.23 77.48
C THR A 337 51.30 -11.60 77.09
N LEU A 338 51.68 -11.46 75.82
CA LEU A 338 53.04 -11.68 75.36
C LEU A 338 54.03 -10.65 75.95
N ARG A 339 53.67 -9.36 75.95
CA ARG A 339 54.50 -8.27 76.52
C ARG A 339 54.70 -8.43 78.01
N ASP A 340 53.64 -8.72 78.75
CA ASP A 340 53.68 -8.91 80.20
C ASP A 340 54.62 -10.09 80.54
N LYS A 341 54.41 -11.27 79.92
CA LYS A 341 55.28 -12.45 80.09
C LYS A 341 56.75 -12.20 79.76
N LEU A 342 57.04 -11.46 78.70
CA LEU A 342 58.42 -11.15 78.30
C LEU A 342 59.08 -10.13 79.24
N LYS A 343 58.32 -9.15 79.75
CA LYS A 343 58.80 -8.17 80.73
C LYS A 343 59.18 -8.86 82.05
N ASP A 344 58.35 -9.76 82.55
CA ASP A 344 58.59 -10.50 83.78
C ASP A 344 59.87 -11.37 83.68
N CYS A 345 60.14 -11.93 82.49
CA CYS A 345 61.35 -12.69 82.18
C CYS A 345 62.57 -11.83 81.78
N LYS A 346 62.54 -10.50 82.02
CA LYS A 346 63.57 -9.52 81.60
C LYS A 346 64.00 -9.66 80.13
N TYR A 347 63.04 -9.97 79.26
CA TYR A 347 63.22 -10.23 77.83
C TYR A 347 64.29 -11.30 77.50
N TYR A 348 64.66 -12.17 78.44
CA TYR A 348 65.69 -13.22 78.27
C TYR A 348 67.06 -12.71 77.77
N ALA A 349 67.37 -11.44 78.05
CA ALA A 349 68.61 -10.78 77.65
C ALA A 349 69.81 -11.22 78.51
N LYS A 350 71.02 -11.08 77.94
CA LYS A 350 72.30 -11.23 78.67
C LYS A 350 73.03 -9.90 78.87
N ASN A 351 72.85 -8.98 77.93
CA ASN A 351 73.46 -7.65 77.89
C ASN A 351 72.41 -6.64 77.40
N ASP A 352 72.55 -5.36 77.74
CA ASP A 352 71.58 -4.30 77.41
C ASP A 352 71.26 -4.21 75.89
N LYS A 353 72.27 -4.46 75.05
CA LYS A 353 72.15 -4.50 73.58
C LYS A 353 71.26 -5.64 73.07
N ASP A 354 71.20 -6.75 73.80
CA ASP A 354 70.28 -7.86 73.50
C ASP A 354 68.89 -7.57 74.04
N GLN A 355 68.76 -6.89 75.19
CA GLN A 355 67.47 -6.46 75.72
C GLN A 355 66.75 -5.54 74.73
N LEU A 356 67.45 -4.57 74.15
CA LEU A 356 66.88 -3.68 73.13
C LEU A 356 66.37 -4.46 71.91
N LYS A 357 67.18 -5.37 71.36
CA LYS A 357 66.79 -6.24 70.24
C LYS A 357 65.60 -7.12 70.55
N HIS A 358 65.56 -7.71 71.75
CA HIS A 358 64.45 -8.57 72.17
C HIS A 358 63.16 -7.77 72.42
N MET A 359 63.25 -6.52 72.88
CA MET A 359 62.10 -5.62 72.96
C MET A 359 61.56 -5.23 71.57
N GLU A 360 62.44 -4.81 70.66
CA GLU A 360 62.08 -4.51 69.26
C GLU A 360 61.45 -5.74 68.57
N GLY A 361 62.06 -6.91 68.77
CA GLY A 361 61.57 -8.19 68.27
C GLY A 361 60.24 -8.65 68.88
N ALA A 362 59.97 -8.33 70.14
CA ALA A 362 58.67 -8.61 70.76
C ALA A 362 57.53 -7.78 70.14
N GLU A 363 57.82 -6.53 69.73
CA GLU A 363 56.88 -5.72 68.95
C GLU A 363 56.71 -6.27 67.52
N LYS A 364 57.79 -6.67 66.83
CA LYS A 364 57.71 -7.35 65.51
C LYS A 364 56.86 -8.62 65.56
N ILE A 365 57.03 -9.47 66.59
CA ILE A 365 56.17 -10.65 66.81
C ILE A 365 54.72 -10.22 67.04
N CYS A 366 54.47 -9.21 67.89
CA CYS A 366 53.13 -8.69 68.10
C CYS A 366 52.47 -8.29 66.77
N GLU A 367 53.18 -7.52 65.94
CA GLU A 367 52.66 -6.95 64.70
C GLU A 367 52.37 -8.02 63.65
N THR A 368 53.27 -8.98 63.45
CA THR A 368 53.25 -9.97 62.36
C THR A 368 52.48 -11.27 62.65
N PHE A 369 52.30 -11.65 63.92
CA PHE A 369 51.63 -12.91 64.25
C PHE A 369 50.11 -12.75 64.28
N THR A 370 49.41 -13.73 63.69
CA THR A 370 47.95 -13.83 63.77
C THR A 370 47.48 -14.17 65.19
N LEU A 371 46.18 -14.03 65.47
CA LEU A 371 45.59 -14.37 66.78
C LEU A 371 45.95 -15.80 67.23
N SER A 372 45.84 -16.79 66.32
CA SER A 372 46.13 -18.19 66.64
C SER A 372 47.62 -18.43 66.90
N GLU A 373 48.51 -17.70 66.23
CA GLU A 373 49.95 -17.82 66.40
C GLU A 373 50.44 -17.14 67.67
N LEU A 374 49.86 -15.98 68.04
CA LEU A 374 50.09 -15.35 69.34
C LEU A 374 49.61 -16.24 70.49
N GLN A 375 48.48 -16.93 70.34
CA GLN A 375 47.98 -17.90 71.34
C GLN A 375 48.88 -19.14 71.44
N ALA A 376 49.28 -19.71 70.30
CA ALA A 376 50.23 -20.82 70.27
C ALA A 376 51.57 -20.45 70.90
N LEU A 377 52.09 -19.23 70.62
CA LEU A 377 53.30 -18.72 71.22
C LEU A 377 53.12 -18.48 72.73
N ASN A 378 52.07 -17.78 73.15
CA ASN A 378 51.79 -17.50 74.57
C ASN A 378 51.75 -18.79 75.41
N LYS A 379 51.31 -19.92 74.84
CA LYS A 379 51.31 -21.25 75.45
C LYS A 379 52.65 -21.99 75.31
N ALA A 380 53.35 -21.85 74.19
CA ALA A 380 54.70 -22.43 74.03
C ALA A 380 55.70 -21.81 75.01
N MET A 381 55.60 -20.50 75.25
CA MET A 381 56.39 -19.73 76.21
C MET A 381 56.29 -20.26 77.65
N GLU A 382 55.16 -20.85 78.04
CA GLU A 382 54.96 -21.45 79.37
C GLU A 382 55.75 -22.75 79.55
N ASN A 383 56.14 -23.42 78.46
CA ASN A 383 56.77 -24.73 78.46
C ASN A 383 58.24 -24.71 78.02
N LYS A 384 58.62 -23.79 77.12
CA LYS A 384 59.97 -23.70 76.53
C LYS A 384 60.63 -22.32 76.67
N GLY A 385 59.95 -21.34 77.27
CA GLY A 385 60.48 -20.03 77.62
C GLY A 385 61.33 -19.38 76.51
N ARG A 386 62.64 -19.27 76.77
CA ARG A 386 63.63 -18.60 75.91
C ARG A 386 63.71 -19.20 74.49
N GLU A 387 63.58 -20.52 74.34
CA GLU A 387 63.71 -21.17 73.02
C GLU A 387 62.52 -20.84 72.12
N SER A 388 61.30 -20.94 72.66
CA SER A 388 60.06 -20.53 71.98
C SER A 388 60.08 -19.06 71.56
N PHE A 389 60.68 -18.18 72.38
CA PHE A 389 60.83 -16.77 72.03
C PHE A 389 61.79 -16.54 70.87
N VAL A 390 62.99 -17.12 70.91
CA VAL A 390 63.99 -16.95 69.84
C VAL A 390 63.54 -17.59 68.53
N ALA A 391 62.85 -18.74 68.58
CA ALA A 391 62.22 -19.34 67.39
C ALA A 391 61.10 -18.46 66.82
N ALA A 392 60.33 -17.76 67.67
CA ALA A 392 59.32 -16.80 67.23
C ALA A 392 59.95 -15.55 66.61
N LEU A 393 61.05 -15.02 67.17
CA LEU A 393 61.80 -13.90 66.60
C LEU A 393 62.23 -14.19 65.16
N GLN A 394 62.94 -15.30 64.93
CA GLN A 394 63.36 -15.74 63.60
C GLN A 394 62.19 -15.97 62.64
N THR A 395 61.01 -16.28 63.16
CA THR A 395 59.80 -16.49 62.35
C THR A 395 59.08 -15.19 62.02
N ALA A 396 59.09 -14.20 62.92
CA ALA A 396 58.66 -12.83 62.62
C ALA A 396 59.61 -12.16 61.61
N GLU A 397 60.93 -12.33 61.79
CA GLU A 397 61.94 -11.79 60.87
C GLU A 397 61.83 -12.39 59.46
N ARG A 398 61.58 -13.71 59.34
CA ARG A 398 61.24 -14.35 58.05
C ARG A 398 59.96 -13.79 57.45
N LYS A 399 58.85 -13.74 58.21
CA LYS A 399 57.58 -13.16 57.70
C LYS A 399 57.72 -11.72 57.22
N ILE A 400 58.53 -10.90 57.88
CA ILE A 400 58.82 -9.52 57.44
C ILE A 400 59.63 -9.51 56.14
N ALA A 401 60.59 -10.43 55.97
CA ALA A 401 61.30 -10.59 54.70
C ALA A 401 60.38 -11.06 53.58
N ASP A 402 59.53 -12.07 53.85
CA ASP A 402 58.56 -12.61 52.90
C ASP A 402 57.53 -11.54 52.47
N GLU A 403 57.00 -10.75 53.42
CA GLU A 403 56.08 -9.63 53.16
C GLU A 403 56.77 -8.48 52.42
N LEU A 404 58.03 -8.18 52.73
CA LEU A 404 58.83 -7.19 52.00
C LEU A 404 59.12 -7.64 50.57
N GLU A 405 59.40 -8.92 50.34
CA GLU A 405 59.51 -9.50 49.00
C GLU A 405 58.18 -9.47 48.25
N GLU A 406 57.06 -9.85 48.86
CA GLU A 406 55.75 -9.79 48.21
C GLU A 406 55.36 -8.34 47.86
N LEU A 407 55.62 -7.37 48.75
CA LEU A 407 55.42 -5.94 48.48
C LEU A 407 56.33 -5.44 47.35
N ASN A 408 57.60 -5.88 47.31
CA ASN A 408 58.54 -5.55 46.24
C ASN A 408 58.08 -6.18 44.90
N MET A 409 57.64 -7.44 44.89
CA MET A 409 57.05 -8.09 43.71
C MET A 409 55.73 -7.43 43.28
N ALA A 410 54.92 -6.91 44.20
CA ALA A 410 53.71 -6.17 43.89
C ALA A 410 54.00 -4.77 43.32
N GLN A 411 55.03 -4.10 43.82
CA GLN A 411 55.54 -2.84 43.24
C GLN A 411 56.18 -3.07 41.87
N GLN A 412 56.97 -4.13 41.70
CA GLN A 412 57.52 -4.55 40.41
C GLN A 412 56.42 -4.94 39.42
N LYS A 413 55.33 -5.62 39.85
CA LYS A 413 54.15 -5.83 38.98
C LYS A 413 53.49 -4.52 38.55
N LYS A 414 53.41 -3.51 39.43
CA LYS A 414 52.92 -2.17 39.06
C LYS A 414 53.87 -1.42 38.11
N GLN A 415 55.18 -1.57 38.25
CA GLN A 415 56.17 -0.95 37.36
C GLN A 415 56.30 -1.70 36.02
N ALA A 416 56.19 -3.03 36.00
CA ALA A 416 56.13 -3.85 34.80
C ALA A 416 54.83 -3.60 34.01
N ALA A 417 53.73 -3.28 34.68
CA ALA A 417 52.52 -2.75 34.01
C ALA A 417 52.74 -1.40 33.31
N THR A 418 53.82 -0.68 33.61
CA THR A 418 54.24 0.56 32.89
C THR A 418 55.43 0.39 31.94
N ASN A 419 56.17 -0.73 32.01
CA ASN A 419 57.36 -0.99 31.18
C ASN A 419 57.45 -2.46 30.71
N GLY A 420 56.31 -3.04 30.31
CA GLY A 420 56.25 -4.29 29.54
C GLY A 420 56.63 -4.09 28.06
N PRO A 421 56.87 -5.17 27.30
CA PRO A 421 57.26 -5.08 25.90
C PRO A 421 56.26 -4.34 25.02
N LYS A 422 56.74 -3.54 24.06
CA LYS A 422 55.90 -2.88 23.04
C LYS A 422 55.40 -3.85 21.96
N THR A 423 54.67 -4.89 22.36
CA THR A 423 53.70 -5.53 21.46
C THR A 423 52.63 -4.49 21.13
N GLY A 424 52.67 -3.97 19.90
CA GLY A 424 52.15 -2.65 19.53
C GLY A 424 50.63 -2.47 19.48
N VAL A 425 49.88 -2.86 20.51
CA VAL A 425 48.61 -2.20 20.82
C VAL A 425 48.94 -0.79 21.30
N LYS A 426 48.96 0.17 20.38
CA LYS A 426 48.79 1.57 20.76
C LYS A 426 47.49 1.66 21.54
N GLU A 427 47.51 2.30 22.72
CA GLU A 427 46.32 3.03 23.15
C GLU A 427 46.05 4.09 22.09
N VAL A 428 45.12 3.79 21.17
CA VAL A 428 44.64 4.77 20.20
C VAL A 428 43.91 5.83 21.01
N LYS A 429 44.53 7.01 21.10
CA LYS A 429 43.86 8.23 21.58
C LYS A 429 42.54 8.32 20.83
N LYS A 430 41.41 8.29 21.55
CA LYS A 430 40.06 8.10 20.98
C LYS A 430 39.57 9.26 20.08
N GLY A 431 40.44 10.21 19.75
CA GLY A 431 40.25 11.26 18.75
C GLY A 431 40.74 10.89 17.34
N ASP A 432 41.79 10.06 17.19
CA ASP A 432 42.55 9.96 15.92
C ASP A 432 41.77 9.27 14.78
N VAL A 433 40.78 8.43 15.09
CA VAL A 433 39.87 7.81 14.08
C VAL A 433 38.98 8.87 13.40
N TRP A 434 38.71 9.98 14.09
CA TRP A 434 37.78 11.03 13.64
C TRP A 434 38.50 12.36 13.45
N SER A 435 39.49 12.35 12.56
CA SER A 435 40.09 13.56 11.99
C SER A 435 39.02 14.50 11.41
N ASN A 436 39.36 15.78 11.23
CA ASN A 436 38.44 16.75 10.64
C ASN A 436 37.98 16.31 9.24
N GLU A 437 38.90 15.77 8.45
CA GLU A 437 38.66 15.16 7.13
C GLU A 437 37.67 13.97 7.21
N ASN A 438 37.90 12.99 8.10
CA ASN A 438 36.99 11.85 8.26
C ASN A 438 35.57 12.28 8.71
N VAL A 439 35.46 13.37 9.50
CA VAL A 439 34.17 13.97 9.87
C VAL A 439 33.51 14.69 8.70
N GLN A 440 34.27 15.40 7.85
CA GLN A 440 33.73 16.00 6.62
C GLN A 440 33.27 14.93 5.61
N LEU A 441 34.06 13.86 5.43
CA LEU A 441 33.71 12.71 4.58
C LEU A 441 32.46 12.00 5.11
N LEU A 442 32.31 11.82 6.43
CA LEU A 442 31.09 11.30 7.03
C LEU A 442 29.87 12.17 6.71
N ILE A 443 29.98 13.51 6.85
CA ILE A 443 28.87 14.43 6.56
C ILE A 443 28.50 14.35 5.06
N LYS A 444 29.50 14.33 4.17
CA LYS A 444 29.30 14.18 2.72
C LYS A 444 28.62 12.86 2.38
N ALA A 445 29.09 11.74 2.95
CA ALA A 445 28.56 10.41 2.70
C ALA A 445 27.16 10.18 3.30
N VAL A 446 26.86 10.74 4.48
CA VAL A 446 25.52 10.67 5.09
C VAL A 446 24.47 11.40 4.24
N ASN A 447 24.85 12.45 3.52
CA ASN A 447 23.99 13.13 2.55
C ASN A 447 23.91 12.39 1.20
N LEU A 448 25.03 11.85 0.72
CA LEU A 448 25.10 11.09 -0.55
C LEU A 448 24.33 9.76 -0.48
N PHE A 449 24.30 9.13 0.69
CA PHE A 449 23.57 7.89 0.95
C PHE A 449 22.48 8.15 2.01
N PRO A 450 21.24 8.48 1.61
CA PRO A 450 20.15 8.85 2.54
C PRO A 450 19.58 7.64 3.31
N ALA A 451 18.63 7.91 4.21
CA ALA A 451 17.96 6.89 5.02
C ALA A 451 16.97 6.07 4.16
N GLY A 452 17.44 4.93 3.66
CA GLY A 452 16.66 4.00 2.83
C GLY A 452 17.54 2.97 2.12
N THR A 453 18.81 3.31 1.86
CA THR A 453 19.80 2.40 1.26
C THR A 453 20.07 1.18 2.16
N ALA A 454 20.02 -0.02 1.60
CA ALA A 454 20.46 -1.24 2.29
C ALA A 454 21.96 -1.15 2.62
N GLN A 455 22.37 -1.68 3.79
CA GLN A 455 23.77 -1.60 4.29
C GLN A 455 24.38 -0.18 4.26
N ARG A 456 23.55 0.86 4.45
CA ARG A 456 23.93 2.28 4.45
C ARG A 456 25.24 2.57 5.21
N TRP A 457 25.39 2.01 6.40
CA TRP A 457 26.51 2.30 7.28
C TRP A 457 27.81 1.62 6.85
N ASP A 458 27.72 0.49 6.17
CA ASP A 458 28.84 -0.26 5.58
C ASP A 458 29.31 0.42 4.29
N VAL A 459 28.38 0.92 3.47
CA VAL A 459 28.68 1.77 2.30
C VAL A 459 29.36 3.08 2.71
N ILE A 460 28.84 3.76 3.75
CA ILE A 460 29.45 4.99 4.27
C ILE A 460 30.84 4.70 4.90
N ALA A 461 31.00 3.59 5.64
CA ALA A 461 32.31 3.18 6.16
C ALA A 461 33.33 2.94 5.04
N THR A 462 32.91 2.23 3.99
CA THR A 462 33.73 1.97 2.79
C THR A 462 34.15 3.27 2.11
N PHE A 463 33.21 4.21 1.92
CA PHE A 463 33.49 5.53 1.33
C PHE A 463 34.49 6.35 2.17
N ILE A 464 34.36 6.36 3.50
CA ILE A 464 35.31 7.06 4.39
C ILE A 464 36.69 6.40 4.31
N ASN A 465 36.76 5.06 4.32
CA ASN A 465 38.03 4.33 4.24
C ASN A 465 38.72 4.43 2.87
N GLN A 466 37.98 4.73 1.79
CA GLN A 466 38.52 4.95 0.44
C GLN A 466 38.98 6.40 0.18
N HIS A 467 38.52 7.37 0.98
CA HIS A 467 38.76 8.79 0.72
C HIS A 467 39.42 9.56 1.88
N GLY A 468 39.55 8.98 3.07
CA GLY A 468 40.30 9.58 4.18
C GLY A 468 41.82 9.48 3.98
N GLY A 469 42.56 10.52 4.37
CA GLY A 469 44.01 10.61 4.16
C GLY A 469 44.79 9.43 4.77
N GLY A 470 45.59 8.76 3.95
CA GLY A 470 46.38 7.59 4.35
C GLY A 470 47.46 7.91 5.37
N GLY A 471 47.18 7.67 6.66
CA GLY A 471 48.04 8.09 7.78
C GLY A 471 48.15 7.10 8.96
N GLY A 472 47.88 5.81 8.74
CA GLY A 472 48.10 4.77 9.78
C GLY A 472 47.03 4.70 10.88
N ALA A 473 45.83 5.23 10.64
CA ALA A 473 44.64 4.96 11.45
C ALA A 473 44.02 3.60 11.07
N SER A 474 43.36 2.93 12.03
CA SER A 474 42.59 1.71 11.76
C SER A 474 41.35 2.00 10.90
N PRO A 475 40.92 1.08 10.01
CA PRO A 475 39.76 1.30 9.14
C PRO A 475 38.48 1.48 9.96
N VAL A 476 37.70 2.50 9.64
CA VAL A 476 36.46 2.85 10.33
C VAL A 476 35.39 1.79 10.04
N THR A 477 34.74 1.25 11.08
CA THR A 477 33.67 0.26 10.92
C THR A 477 32.28 0.89 10.83
N ALA A 478 31.33 0.19 10.20
CA ALA A 478 29.92 0.62 10.11
C ALA A 478 29.29 0.94 11.49
N ARG A 479 29.71 0.22 12.54
CA ARG A 479 29.27 0.46 13.92
C ARG A 479 29.79 1.79 14.48
N GLU A 480 31.01 2.17 14.13
CA GLU A 480 31.61 3.45 14.54
C GLU A 480 31.03 4.62 13.75
N VAL A 481 30.80 4.43 12.44
CA VAL A 481 30.06 5.38 11.59
C VAL A 481 28.68 5.67 12.19
N LEU A 482 27.89 4.64 12.50
CA LEU A 482 26.57 4.78 13.11
C LEU A 482 26.62 5.53 14.45
N ASN A 483 27.60 5.20 15.30
CA ASN A 483 27.76 5.84 16.61
C ASN A 483 28.19 7.31 16.48
N LYS A 484 29.10 7.64 15.55
CA LYS A 484 29.54 9.01 15.31
C LYS A 484 28.45 9.86 14.66
N ALA A 485 27.70 9.30 13.70
CA ALA A 485 26.56 9.97 13.07
C ALA A 485 25.50 10.35 14.12
N LYS A 486 25.16 9.43 15.04
CA LYS A 486 24.27 9.72 16.18
C LYS A 486 24.84 10.80 17.11
N ALA A 487 26.12 10.74 17.45
CA ALA A 487 26.76 11.74 18.30
C ALA A 487 26.75 13.15 17.66
N LEU A 488 26.97 13.25 16.35
CA LEU A 488 26.86 14.50 15.58
C LEU A 488 25.41 15.00 15.47
N GLN A 489 24.44 14.09 15.39
CA GLN A 489 23.00 14.43 15.36
C GLN A 489 22.47 14.97 16.69
N HIS A 490 23.11 14.64 17.82
CA HIS A 490 22.73 15.10 19.16
C HIS A 490 23.58 16.27 19.71
N SER A 491 24.58 16.75 18.95
CA SER A 491 25.39 17.91 19.35
C SER A 491 24.96 19.15 18.55
N ASP A 492 24.42 20.14 19.25
CA ASP A 492 23.80 21.33 18.65
C ASP A 492 24.87 22.31 18.14
N HIS A 493 25.36 22.05 16.92
CA HIS A 493 26.39 22.82 16.25
C HIS A 493 25.90 24.18 15.69
N SER A 494 24.71 24.66 16.08
CA SER A 494 24.14 25.96 15.64
C SER A 494 24.99 27.19 15.99
N LYS A 495 25.99 27.07 16.86
CA LYS A 495 26.86 28.16 17.34
C LYS A 495 28.38 27.91 17.21
N SER A 496 28.83 27.03 16.31
CA SER A 496 30.27 26.82 16.07
C SER A 496 30.81 27.73 14.95
N SER A 497 31.70 28.67 15.31
CA SER A 497 32.27 29.67 14.40
C SER A 497 33.07 29.10 13.22
N LEU A 498 33.57 27.86 13.33
CA LEU A 498 34.30 27.19 12.25
C LEU A 498 33.45 27.03 10.99
N LYS A 499 32.12 26.82 11.11
CA LYS A 499 31.24 26.69 9.95
C LYS A 499 31.10 28.02 9.21
N THR A 500 31.06 29.14 9.93
CA THR A 500 31.04 30.47 9.35
C THR A 500 32.37 30.76 8.64
N HIS A 501 33.51 30.56 9.32
CA HIS A 501 34.84 30.79 8.74
C HIS A 501 35.14 29.92 7.50
N ALA A 502 34.73 28.65 7.51
CA ALA A 502 34.92 27.77 6.34
C ALA A 502 34.09 28.22 5.13
N ASN A 503 32.85 28.66 5.34
CA ASN A 503 32.01 29.21 4.28
C ASN A 503 32.55 30.55 3.77
N GLU A 504 33.00 31.42 4.68
CA GLU A 504 33.62 32.72 4.36
C GLU A 504 34.87 32.55 3.47
N ALA A 505 35.78 31.66 3.85
CA ALA A 505 36.99 31.35 3.08
C ALA A 505 36.68 30.71 1.71
N ALA A 506 35.68 29.84 1.64
CA ALA A 506 35.22 29.25 0.38
C ALA A 506 34.59 30.32 -0.54
N PHE A 507 33.82 31.25 0.01
CA PHE A 507 33.22 32.36 -0.74
C PHE A 507 34.26 33.36 -1.24
N GLN A 508 35.26 33.71 -0.42
CA GLN A 508 36.38 34.57 -0.83
C GLN A 508 37.25 33.91 -1.92
N SER A 509 37.45 32.59 -1.85
CA SER A 509 38.13 31.82 -2.89
C SER A 509 37.32 31.80 -4.20
N PHE A 510 35.99 31.70 -4.11
CA PHE A 510 35.07 31.78 -5.26
C PHE A 510 35.08 33.18 -5.91
N GLU A 511 34.93 34.25 -5.12
CA GLU A 511 35.06 35.65 -5.56
C GLU A 511 36.41 35.89 -6.26
N LYS A 512 37.51 35.37 -5.71
CA LYS A 512 38.83 35.49 -6.34
C LYS A 512 38.90 34.78 -7.69
N SER A 513 38.42 33.54 -7.79
CA SER A 513 38.39 32.78 -9.04
C SER A 513 37.52 33.47 -10.12
N LYS A 514 36.41 34.09 -9.71
CA LYS A 514 35.54 34.87 -10.61
C LYS A 514 36.24 36.12 -11.13
N LYS A 515 37.05 36.78 -10.29
CA LYS A 515 37.81 37.97 -10.65
C LYS A 515 38.96 37.65 -11.61
N GLU A 516 39.64 36.52 -11.42
CA GLU A 516 40.71 36.03 -12.30
C GLU A 516 40.19 35.61 -13.70
N VAL A 517 38.92 35.17 -13.80
CA VAL A 517 38.25 34.87 -15.10
C VAL A 517 37.74 36.12 -15.83
N GLN A 518 37.53 37.25 -15.14
CA GLN A 518 37.05 38.50 -15.78
C GLN A 518 38.16 39.44 -16.28
N THR A 519 39.44 39.10 -16.08
CA THR A 519 40.58 39.95 -16.51
C THR A 519 41.28 39.48 -17.80
N SER A 520 40.64 38.64 -18.61
CA SER A 520 41.18 38.16 -19.88
C SER A 520 40.12 38.11 -21.00
N ASN A 521 39.62 39.28 -21.41
CA ASN A 521 39.17 39.60 -22.77
C ASN A 521 38.64 41.05 -22.85
N ASP A 522 39.55 42.00 -23.10
CA ASP A 522 39.23 43.28 -23.74
C ASP A 522 40.32 43.58 -24.77
N ILE A 523 39.89 43.78 -26.03
CA ILE A 523 40.36 44.81 -26.97
C ILE A 523 39.22 45.01 -27.97
N THR A 524 38.24 45.79 -27.52
CA THR A 524 37.67 46.99 -28.19
C THR A 524 37.54 47.08 -29.74
N LEU A 525 36.40 47.68 -30.16
CA LEU A 525 36.08 48.37 -31.44
C LEU A 525 35.67 47.56 -32.70
N GLY A 526 34.57 47.99 -33.34
CA GLY A 526 34.15 47.59 -34.69
C GLY A 526 32.62 47.73 -34.92
N ASP A 527 32.20 48.61 -35.84
CA ASP A 527 30.78 48.95 -36.09
C ASP A 527 30.06 47.97 -37.07
N SER A 528 28.76 48.18 -37.30
CA SER A 528 27.88 47.44 -38.24
C SER A 528 27.92 48.08 -39.66
N PRO A 529 27.09 47.66 -40.66
CA PRO A 529 26.35 46.41 -40.90
C PRO A 529 26.65 45.78 -42.31
N ALA A 530 25.96 44.68 -42.71
CA ALA A 530 25.27 44.49 -44.01
C ALA A 530 25.15 43.04 -44.56
N GLU A 531 23.96 42.77 -45.12
CA GLU A 531 23.53 41.96 -46.28
C GLU A 531 24.31 40.74 -46.88
N SER A 532 23.53 39.65 -47.00
CA SER A 532 23.25 38.87 -48.23
C SER A 532 24.07 37.62 -48.69
N SER A 533 23.29 36.55 -48.90
CA SER A 533 23.30 35.59 -50.03
C SER A 533 24.51 34.71 -50.41
N LYS A 534 24.22 33.39 -50.40
CA LYS A 534 24.49 32.36 -51.44
C LYS A 534 25.89 31.77 -51.67
N GLU A 535 25.88 30.42 -51.79
CA GLU A 535 26.63 29.59 -52.75
C GLU A 535 28.18 29.51 -52.64
N ASN A 536 28.89 28.41 -52.98
CA ASN A 536 28.63 26.97 -53.22
C ASN A 536 30.02 26.26 -53.38
N VAL A 537 30.11 24.94 -53.65
CA VAL A 537 31.30 24.23 -54.24
C VAL A 537 32.54 24.12 -53.31
N LYS A 538 33.58 23.25 -53.40
CA LYS A 538 33.89 21.81 -53.74
C LYS A 538 35.28 21.54 -53.08
N GLN A 539 35.87 20.36 -52.85
CA GLN A 539 35.61 18.90 -52.96
C GLN A 539 36.43 18.21 -51.81
N ASN A 540 36.68 16.90 -51.64
CA ASN A 540 36.59 15.68 -52.47
C ASN A 540 35.93 14.53 -51.63
N GLY A 541 36.15 13.21 -51.69
CA GLY A 541 37.08 12.29 -52.39
C GLY A 541 38.05 11.59 -51.41
N VAL A 542 38.32 10.27 -51.46
CA VAL A 542 37.91 9.19 -52.41
C VAL A 542 37.58 7.88 -51.64
N ALA A 543 36.73 7.01 -52.21
CA ALA A 543 36.29 5.70 -51.69
C ALA A 543 37.20 4.53 -52.24
N PRO A 544 36.82 3.23 -52.43
CA PRO A 544 35.54 2.47 -52.34
C PRO A 544 35.59 1.32 -51.26
N VAL A 545 34.69 0.33 -51.07
CA VAL A 545 33.86 -0.52 -51.96
C VAL A 545 32.59 -1.05 -51.23
N ASN A 546 31.41 -0.90 -51.87
CA ASN A 546 30.28 -1.84 -52.14
C ASN A 546 30.01 -3.12 -51.27
N ASN A 547 28.79 -3.70 -51.21
CA ASN A 547 27.54 -3.47 -51.97
C ASN A 547 26.24 -3.92 -51.21
N ASN A 548 25.23 -3.02 -51.18
CA ASN A 548 23.81 -3.11 -51.59
C ASN A 548 22.92 -4.38 -51.48
N ASN A 549 21.74 -4.23 -50.86
CA ASN A 549 20.40 -4.04 -51.51
C ASN A 549 19.29 -3.84 -50.42
N ASN A 550 18.41 -2.82 -50.46
CA ASN A 550 17.20 -2.59 -51.31
C ASN A 550 16.01 -3.54 -50.99
N GLN A 551 14.73 -3.10 -50.93
CA GLN A 551 14.10 -1.82 -51.32
C GLN A 551 12.70 -1.60 -50.68
N GLN A 552 12.23 -0.34 -50.54
CA GLN A 552 10.80 0.14 -50.60
C GLN A 552 9.76 -0.38 -49.54
N GLN A 553 8.61 0.26 -49.25
CA GLN A 553 8.24 1.70 -49.21
C GLN A 553 6.89 1.92 -48.43
N GLN A 554 6.58 3.18 -48.07
CA GLN A 554 5.23 3.77 -47.84
C GLN A 554 4.36 3.43 -46.59
N GLN A 555 4.05 4.51 -45.86
CA GLN A 555 2.72 5.01 -45.40
C GLN A 555 1.82 4.29 -44.36
N GLN A 556 1.57 5.04 -43.28
CA GLN A 556 0.28 5.35 -42.60
C GLN A 556 -0.72 4.26 -42.15
N GLU A 557 -0.84 4.21 -40.82
CA GLU A 557 -2.09 4.30 -40.03
C GLU A 557 -3.10 3.13 -39.90
N GLN A 558 -3.67 3.12 -38.68
CA GLN A 558 -4.99 2.63 -38.26
C GLN A 558 -5.22 1.18 -37.80
N GLN A 559 -5.70 1.15 -36.55
CA GLN A 559 -6.68 0.25 -35.93
C GLN A 559 -6.28 -1.17 -35.46
N GLN A 560 -6.84 -1.44 -34.28
CA GLN A 560 -6.69 -2.62 -33.43
C GLN A 560 -7.37 -3.85 -34.04
N GLN A 561 -6.86 -5.06 -33.76
CA GLN A 561 -7.52 -5.96 -32.79
C GLN A 561 -6.69 -7.21 -32.41
N GLN A 562 -6.79 -7.56 -31.13
CA GLN A 562 -6.70 -8.90 -30.48
C GLN A 562 -5.84 -10.03 -31.12
N GLN A 563 -4.86 -10.52 -30.35
CA GLN A 563 -4.92 -11.85 -29.70
C GLN A 563 -3.74 -12.07 -28.71
N GLU A 564 -3.95 -12.88 -27.66
CA GLU A 564 -2.84 -13.46 -26.88
C GLU A 564 -2.18 -14.60 -27.69
N PRO A 565 -0.92 -14.92 -27.41
CA PRO A 565 -0.74 -16.18 -26.66
C PRO A 565 0.18 -16.09 -25.44
N LYS A 566 -0.04 -17.04 -24.52
CA LYS A 566 0.86 -17.38 -23.39
C LYS A 566 2.16 -18.00 -23.96
N GLN A 567 3.28 -18.10 -23.26
CA GLN A 567 3.46 -18.37 -21.82
C GLN A 567 4.89 -18.06 -21.36
N ASN A 568 5.14 -18.16 -20.04
CA ASN A 568 6.43 -18.12 -19.32
C ASN A 568 7.10 -16.72 -19.19
N GLY A 569 7.69 -16.36 -18.04
CA GLY A 569 7.69 -17.09 -16.77
C GLY A 569 8.91 -16.78 -15.88
N VAL A 570 8.94 -15.62 -15.21
CA VAL A 570 9.93 -15.30 -14.17
C VAL A 570 9.21 -14.69 -12.96
N ALA A 571 9.61 -15.08 -11.75
CA ALA A 571 8.93 -14.70 -10.52
C ALA A 571 9.40 -13.35 -9.96
N THR A 572 8.47 -12.53 -9.50
CA THR A 572 8.74 -11.38 -8.62
C THR A 572 7.74 -11.30 -7.48
N THR A 573 8.23 -10.87 -6.32
CA THR A 573 7.56 -10.84 -5.02
C THR A 573 6.32 -9.93 -4.97
N ASN A 574 5.26 -10.36 -4.27
CA ASN A 574 4.10 -9.52 -3.94
C ASN A 574 4.52 -8.29 -3.10
N GLY A 575 4.58 -7.12 -3.75
CA GLY A 575 4.78 -5.83 -3.07
C GLY A 575 3.48 -5.31 -2.47
N VAL A 576 3.45 -5.10 -1.15
CA VAL A 576 2.30 -4.55 -0.43
C VAL A 576 2.03 -3.11 -0.88
N SER A 577 0.76 -2.77 -1.14
CA SER A 577 0.33 -1.40 -1.48
C SER A 577 0.43 -0.46 -0.27
N SER A 578 1.63 0.08 -0.02
CA SER A 578 1.84 1.13 0.96
C SER A 578 1.31 2.47 0.44
N LYS A 579 0.50 3.17 1.24
CA LYS A 579 0.14 4.58 0.98
C LYS A 579 1.41 5.44 0.95
N SER A 580 1.91 5.78 -0.24
CA SER A 580 3.07 6.64 -0.39
C SER A 580 2.74 8.08 -0.02
N SER A 581 3.12 8.48 1.20
CA SER A 581 3.09 9.85 1.69
C SER A 581 3.80 10.80 0.73
N TRP A 582 3.30 12.03 0.61
CA TRP A 582 3.95 13.07 -0.20
C TRP A 582 5.21 13.59 0.50
N THR A 583 6.33 13.68 -0.23
CA THR A 583 7.54 14.36 0.24
C THR A 583 7.38 15.88 0.13
N LYS A 584 8.29 16.63 0.77
CA LYS A 584 8.33 18.09 0.65
C LYS A 584 8.65 18.55 -0.77
N GLU A 585 9.46 17.79 -1.50
CA GLU A 585 9.88 18.07 -2.87
C GLU A 585 8.73 17.84 -3.86
N GLU A 586 8.03 16.70 -3.75
CA GLU A 586 6.83 16.43 -4.56
C GLU A 586 5.73 17.48 -4.31
N GLN A 587 5.52 17.86 -3.04
CA GLN A 587 4.55 18.89 -2.66
C GLN A 587 4.93 20.27 -3.24
N ALA A 588 6.22 20.63 -3.24
CA ALA A 588 6.69 21.87 -3.85
C ALA A 588 6.53 21.86 -5.38
N LEU A 589 6.82 20.74 -6.05
CA LEU A 589 6.59 20.58 -7.49
C LEU A 589 5.10 20.67 -7.85
N LEU A 590 4.19 20.10 -7.03
CA LEU A 590 2.75 20.25 -7.18
C LEU A 590 2.32 21.72 -7.07
N GLU A 591 2.78 22.43 -6.05
CA GLU A 591 2.45 23.85 -5.83
C GLU A 591 3.05 24.77 -6.90
N GLN A 592 4.19 24.42 -7.48
CA GLN A 592 4.77 25.12 -8.62
C GLN A 592 3.98 24.86 -9.91
N ALA A 593 3.74 23.58 -10.25
CA ALA A 593 2.98 23.21 -11.45
C ALA A 593 1.53 23.74 -11.43
N MET A 594 0.88 23.80 -10.26
CA MET A 594 -0.43 24.42 -10.10
C MET A 594 -0.45 25.94 -10.33
N LYS A 595 0.69 26.63 -10.20
CA LYS A 595 0.84 28.05 -10.55
C LYS A 595 1.19 28.23 -12.02
N THR A 596 2.06 27.38 -12.56
CA THR A 596 2.44 27.38 -13.99
C THR A 596 1.25 27.06 -14.91
N TYR A 597 0.39 26.13 -14.50
CA TYR A 597 -0.82 25.78 -15.24
C TYR A 597 -2.05 26.27 -14.46
N PRO A 598 -2.67 27.41 -14.82
CA PRO A 598 -3.91 27.91 -14.22
C PRO A 598 -5.14 27.07 -14.61
N THR A 599 -6.31 27.40 -14.06
CA THR A 599 -7.59 26.71 -14.33
C THR A 599 -8.11 26.86 -15.76
N THR A 600 -7.55 27.78 -16.55
CA THR A 600 -7.90 28.02 -17.96
C THR A 600 -7.13 27.13 -18.94
N THR A 601 -6.11 26.39 -18.49
CA THR A 601 -5.28 25.52 -19.35
C THR A 601 -6.05 24.23 -19.71
N PRO A 602 -6.23 23.90 -21.00
CA PRO A 602 -6.70 22.57 -21.42
C PRO A 602 -5.79 21.46 -20.88
N ASP A 603 -6.35 20.32 -20.48
CA ASP A 603 -5.61 19.16 -19.94
C ASP A 603 -4.61 19.48 -18.81
N ARG A 604 -4.88 20.55 -18.06
CA ARG A 604 -4.12 21.07 -16.91
C ARG A 604 -3.52 19.98 -16.01
N TRP A 605 -4.30 18.93 -15.71
CA TRP A 605 -3.93 17.89 -14.76
C TRP A 605 -2.92 16.88 -15.30
N ASP A 606 -2.83 16.74 -16.61
CA ASP A 606 -1.86 15.90 -17.30
C ASP A 606 -0.52 16.65 -17.38
N CYS A 607 -0.56 17.96 -17.69
CA CYS A 607 0.59 18.86 -17.57
C CYS A 607 1.15 18.91 -16.13
N ILE A 608 0.28 19.05 -15.13
CA ILE A 608 0.69 19.03 -13.70
C ILE A 608 1.32 17.69 -13.32
N ALA A 609 0.79 16.55 -13.80
CA ALA A 609 1.36 15.23 -13.51
C ALA A 609 2.73 15.04 -14.17
N ALA A 610 2.93 15.53 -15.40
CA ALA A 610 4.21 15.46 -16.09
C ALA A 610 5.35 16.19 -15.35
N CYS A 611 5.03 17.20 -14.52
CA CYS A 611 6.01 17.91 -13.69
C CYS A 611 6.40 17.19 -12.38
N ILE A 612 5.79 16.04 -12.04
CA ILE A 612 6.02 15.36 -10.75
C ILE A 612 6.41 13.90 -10.99
N PRO A 613 7.71 13.55 -10.92
CA PRO A 613 8.18 12.18 -11.06
C PRO A 613 7.44 11.22 -10.11
N ASN A 614 7.06 10.06 -10.63
CA ASN A 614 6.38 8.98 -9.90
C ASN A 614 4.96 9.29 -9.35
N ARG A 615 4.30 10.39 -9.73
CA ARG A 615 2.91 10.68 -9.33
C ARG A 615 1.99 10.78 -10.54
N SER A 616 0.84 10.10 -10.50
CA SER A 616 -0.15 10.17 -11.58
C SER A 616 -1.09 11.38 -11.42
N LYS A 617 -1.76 11.76 -12.52
CA LYS A 617 -2.91 12.71 -12.51
C LYS A 617 -3.93 12.40 -11.41
N LYS A 618 -4.21 11.12 -11.13
CA LYS A 618 -5.13 10.67 -10.08
C LYS A 618 -4.59 10.91 -8.66
N ASP A 619 -3.27 10.91 -8.49
CA ASP A 619 -2.62 11.22 -7.21
C ASP A 619 -2.55 12.73 -6.97
N CYS A 620 -2.24 13.52 -8.00
CA CYS A 620 -2.27 14.98 -7.96
C CYS A 620 -3.68 15.50 -7.64
N LEU A 621 -4.71 15.01 -8.34
CA LEU A 621 -6.12 15.33 -8.07
C LEU A 621 -6.53 15.00 -6.63
N ARG A 622 -6.18 13.79 -6.15
CA ARG A 622 -6.48 13.36 -4.77
C ARG A 622 -5.78 14.26 -3.74
N ARG A 623 -4.51 14.60 -3.98
CA ARG A 623 -3.73 15.46 -3.08
C ARG A 623 -4.28 16.87 -3.00
N VAL A 624 -4.69 17.47 -4.11
CA VAL A 624 -5.31 18.80 -4.09
C VAL A 624 -6.66 18.78 -3.37
N LYS A 625 -7.44 17.69 -3.47
CA LYS A 625 -8.67 17.53 -2.68
C LYS A 625 -8.37 17.50 -1.16
N GLU A 626 -7.40 16.69 -0.73
CA GLU A 626 -6.95 16.64 0.68
C GLU A 626 -6.55 18.04 1.20
N LEU A 627 -5.86 18.83 0.39
CA LEU A 627 -5.40 20.18 0.75
C LEU A 627 -6.56 21.19 0.84
N VAL A 628 -7.57 21.09 -0.03
CA VAL A 628 -8.79 21.91 0.06
C VAL A 628 -9.60 21.57 1.31
N GLU A 629 -9.78 20.28 1.62
CA GLU A 629 -10.46 19.82 2.84
C GLU A 629 -9.73 20.30 4.12
N LEU A 630 -8.40 20.25 4.13
CA LEU A 630 -7.56 20.79 5.21
C LEU A 630 -7.69 22.32 5.37
N VAL A 631 -7.75 23.07 4.26
CA VAL A 631 -7.93 24.53 4.30
C VAL A 631 -9.33 24.92 4.79
N ASN A 632 -10.37 24.19 4.38
CA ASN A 632 -11.74 24.44 4.83
C ASN A 632 -11.90 24.12 6.32
N SER A 633 -11.45 22.95 6.77
CA SER A 633 -11.47 22.59 8.20
C SER A 633 -10.66 23.57 9.07
N LYS A 634 -9.57 24.15 8.53
CA LYS A 634 -8.81 25.20 9.22
C LYS A 634 -9.57 26.54 9.28
N LYS A 635 -10.32 26.91 8.24
CA LYS A 635 -11.20 28.09 8.26
C LYS A 635 -12.35 27.92 9.23
N GLU A 636 -12.99 26.75 9.25
CA GLU A 636 -14.05 26.39 10.20
C GLU A 636 -13.55 26.46 11.65
N ALA A 637 -12.38 25.87 11.93
CA ALA A 637 -11.74 25.96 13.25
C ALA A 637 -11.32 27.40 13.63
N GLN A 638 -10.98 28.26 12.67
CA GLN A 638 -10.69 29.69 12.92
C GLN A 638 -11.96 30.54 13.07
N ALA A 639 -13.08 30.13 12.47
CA ALA A 639 -14.38 30.77 12.65
C ALA A 639 -15.02 30.40 14.01
N ALA A 640 -14.81 29.18 14.50
CA ALA A 640 -15.27 28.72 15.81
C ALA A 640 -14.42 29.24 17.01
N VAL A 641 -13.43 30.11 16.75
CA VAL A 641 -12.55 30.75 17.75
C VAL A 641 -12.67 32.29 17.70
N LYS A 642 -13.70 32.79 17.01
CA LYS A 642 -14.13 34.19 16.97
C LYS A 642 -15.56 34.34 17.49
#